data_AF-A0A0M2K0H6-F1
#
_entry.id   AF-A0A0M2K0H6-F1
#
_cell.length_a   1.000
_cell.length_b   1.000
_cell.length_c   1.000
_cell.angle_alpha   90.00
_cell.angle_beta   90.00
_cell.angle_gamma   90.00
#
_symmetry.space_group_name_H-M   'P 1'
#
loop_
_entity.id
_entity.type
_entity.pdbx_description
1 polymer ?
#
loop_
_entity_poly.entity_id
_entity_poly.type
_entity_poly.pdbx_seq_one_letter_code
_entity_poly.pdbx_strand_id
1 'polypeptide(L)'
;MTSAAHIGRVGALAVALGIGSAVFAGQAWADDTSSSSAGSSATSNASSASAGEKSATSAGPVRTTPTRTDRAERPRRFGKPDKSDKSDKPDKSDTADGTEKPTAKPTSKRPSWKKPDTKPAPTSDGKPDRTSETADSARDSAETTPAPSVKALRAEVVSPDPAAPPRSSTLALLRPASETATHTRQVERPVVKAVVEVARSMVDWAHQKADAGQGQTAPPPFLWALLSVARRELESLSAGRTTRVASANLTSATPVAAAAVTPVVAAAVTPYSPWLNPQVSPSTNFVSWVTGGYSYGDPLKANTVDRFSVWGTDVGTMWDNGMVDNPATPNYNEHQVLIAVGDTFSGPNMTGRHIFNTLFRSSDTDLSDGITIPNGEWFTGNYFGGAPLDGPVNARPIINPQKWLPSSVTMIPTAGVSVNVPVTKDTPFGTIQYVSYMSVSKWGSAGKWTTNYSAIGYSTDNGENFTIDPNSIRYNSFLSGNKNFQQSAFVKGDDGYIYVYGTPNGRQGAAYLSRVAPENILDPSKYEYYKAASKSWLGSSPAGWVKGNPSAATAIIGKSGGFLGFTKPGYTVSEMSVQYNEYLGKYIVLYGDQNNNIVMRTADTPEGVWSDATVLMTQQPGGIYAPMLHPWSPSTLGTGSDLYFNLSLWSSYNVMLMHTDLSKV
;
A
#
# COMPACT_ATOMS: atom_id res chain seq x y z
N MET A 1 -21.58 -20.47 -4.72
CA MET A 1 -21.82 -19.45 -5.77
C MET A 1 -20.96 -18.24 -5.43
N THR A 2 -20.30 -17.59 -6.40
CA THR A 2 -19.04 -16.86 -6.14
C THR A 2 -19.17 -15.33 -6.14
N SER A 3 -18.59 -14.70 -5.12
CA SER A 3 -18.58 -13.24 -4.92
C SER A 3 -17.83 -12.46 -6.02
N ALA A 4 -16.88 -13.11 -6.70
CA ALA A 4 -16.09 -12.52 -7.80
C ALA A 4 -16.96 -11.88 -8.90
N ALA A 5 -18.13 -12.46 -9.19
CA ALA A 5 -19.06 -11.95 -10.20
C ALA A 5 -19.65 -10.56 -9.89
N HIS A 6 -19.59 -10.10 -8.63
CA HIS A 6 -20.09 -8.79 -8.21
C HIS A 6 -19.00 -7.71 -8.22
N ILE A 7 -17.75 -8.06 -7.90
CA ILE A 7 -16.62 -7.12 -7.84
C ILE A 7 -16.38 -6.46 -9.21
N GLY A 8 -16.24 -7.28 -10.27
CA GLY A 8 -15.99 -6.78 -11.63
C GLY A 8 -17.13 -5.90 -12.19
N ARG A 9 -18.38 -6.14 -11.76
CA ARG A 9 -19.55 -5.36 -12.24
C ARG A 9 -19.66 -3.98 -11.58
N VAL A 10 -19.29 -3.85 -10.32
CA VAL A 10 -19.28 -2.55 -9.62
C VAL A 10 -18.11 -1.68 -10.11
N GLY A 11 -16.93 -2.27 -10.34
CA GLY A 11 -15.77 -1.56 -10.89
C GLY A 11 -16.03 -0.96 -12.29
N ALA A 12 -16.57 -1.76 -13.21
CA ALA A 12 -16.88 -1.32 -14.57
C ALA A 12 -17.87 -0.14 -14.62
N LEU A 13 -18.89 -0.14 -13.75
CA LEU A 13 -19.90 0.92 -13.72
C LEU A 13 -19.38 2.22 -13.10
N ALA A 14 -18.47 2.15 -12.12
CA ALA A 14 -17.85 3.34 -11.52
C ALA A 14 -16.93 4.07 -12.51
N VAL A 15 -16.14 3.33 -13.29
CA VAL A 15 -15.28 3.88 -14.35
C VAL A 15 -16.09 4.53 -15.47
N ALA A 16 -17.30 4.01 -15.76
CA ALA A 16 -18.16 4.51 -16.83
C ALA A 16 -18.96 5.80 -16.48
N LEU A 17 -19.07 6.18 -15.20
CA LEU A 17 -19.98 7.26 -14.77
C LEU A 17 -19.34 8.51 -14.16
N GLY A 18 -18.11 8.45 -13.62
CA GLY A 18 -17.35 9.65 -13.24
C GLY A 18 -17.98 10.57 -12.17
N ILE A 19 -18.96 10.10 -11.40
CA ILE A 19 -19.68 10.91 -10.39
C ILE A 19 -18.98 10.81 -9.03
N GLY A 20 -18.36 11.92 -8.60
CA GLY A 20 -17.97 12.14 -7.21
C GLY A 20 -19.14 12.71 -6.40
N SER A 21 -19.85 11.86 -5.65
CA SER A 21 -21.02 12.26 -4.87
C SER A 21 -20.65 13.04 -3.60
N ALA A 22 -20.56 14.36 -3.70
CA ALA A 22 -20.62 15.24 -2.53
C ALA A 22 -22.06 15.26 -1.96
N VAL A 23 -22.22 15.04 -0.66
CA VAL A 23 -23.52 15.10 0.03
C VAL A 23 -23.44 16.10 1.18
N PHE A 24 -23.94 17.31 0.95
CA PHE A 24 -24.36 18.21 2.02
C PHE A 24 -25.82 17.91 2.36
N ALA A 25 -26.12 17.76 3.65
CA ALA A 25 -27.49 17.68 4.16
C ALA A 25 -27.85 19.01 4.82
N GLY A 26 -28.97 19.61 4.42
CA GLY A 26 -29.40 20.91 4.93
C GLY A 26 -30.53 21.53 4.11
N GLN A 27 -31.77 21.07 4.32
CA GLN A 27 -32.95 21.78 3.84
C GLN A 27 -33.31 22.90 4.82
N ALA A 28 -33.44 24.12 4.31
CA ALA A 28 -34.17 25.21 4.92
C ALA A 28 -34.96 25.91 3.81
N TRP A 29 -36.14 26.44 4.11
CA TRP A 29 -37.03 27.03 3.10
C TRP A 29 -36.49 28.36 2.55
N ALA A 30 -36.78 28.60 1.27
CA ALA A 30 -36.84 29.95 0.72
C ALA A 30 -38.23 30.55 0.97
N ASP A 31 -38.30 31.86 1.09
CA ASP A 31 -39.51 32.66 0.93
C ASP A 31 -39.15 33.86 0.04
N ASP A 32 -40.04 34.24 -0.87
CA ASP A 32 -39.75 35.15 -1.98
C ASP A 32 -40.24 36.58 -1.68
N THR A 33 -39.35 37.58 -1.75
CA THR A 33 -39.72 38.95 -2.17
C THR A 33 -38.51 39.67 -2.74
N SER A 34 -38.68 40.33 -3.89
CA SER A 34 -37.64 41.11 -4.56
C SER A 34 -37.80 42.61 -4.35
N SER A 35 -36.68 43.32 -4.16
CA SER A 35 -36.52 44.75 -4.47
C SER A 35 -35.02 45.10 -4.44
N SER A 36 -34.65 46.32 -4.84
CA SER A 36 -33.34 46.61 -5.44
C SER A 36 -32.55 47.76 -4.79
N SER A 37 -31.36 47.99 -5.34
CA SER A 37 -30.48 49.17 -5.21
C SER A 37 -29.38 49.15 -4.14
N ALA A 38 -28.44 50.08 -4.27
CA ALA A 38 -27.10 50.04 -3.67
C ALA A 38 -26.87 51.15 -2.65
N GLY A 39 -25.89 50.98 -1.76
CA GLY A 39 -25.48 52.01 -0.80
C GLY A 39 -24.20 51.61 -0.06
N SER A 40 -23.26 52.55 0.09
CA SER A 40 -21.93 52.29 0.66
C SER A 40 -21.79 52.68 2.13
N SER A 41 -20.96 51.94 2.85
CA SER A 41 -20.02 52.44 3.88
C SER A 41 -20.52 52.93 5.27
N ALA A 42 -19.53 53.11 6.15
CA ALA A 42 -19.52 53.87 7.40
C ALA A 42 -20.06 53.21 8.69
N THR A 43 -19.08 52.76 9.48
CA THR A 43 -19.07 52.61 10.95
C THR A 43 -19.81 53.70 11.75
N SER A 44 -20.43 53.29 12.85
CA SER A 44 -20.55 54.10 14.08
C SER A 44 -20.28 53.23 15.32
N ASN A 45 -20.07 53.85 16.48
CA ASN A 45 -19.52 53.22 17.69
C ASN A 45 -20.39 53.54 18.93
N ALA A 46 -20.07 52.93 20.07
CA ALA A 46 -20.55 53.24 21.44
C ALA A 46 -22.04 52.93 21.78
N SER A 47 -22.47 52.92 23.05
CA SER A 47 -21.98 52.16 24.24
C SER A 47 -22.86 52.37 25.48
N SER A 48 -22.91 51.37 26.38
CA SER A 48 -23.11 51.48 27.85
C SER A 48 -24.50 51.81 28.46
N ALA A 49 -24.63 51.45 29.75
CA ALA A 49 -25.66 51.75 30.77
C ALA A 49 -27.12 51.28 30.52
N SER A 50 -27.91 50.64 31.42
CA SER A 50 -27.86 50.27 32.87
C SER A 50 -28.71 51.10 33.87
N ALA A 51 -30.00 50.79 33.97
CA ALA A 51 -30.95 50.91 35.11
C ALA A 51 -32.17 50.01 34.78
N GLY A 52 -33.05 49.49 35.66
CA GLY A 52 -33.49 49.91 37.00
C GLY A 52 -34.83 50.67 36.88
N GLU A 53 -35.95 50.34 37.54
CA GLU A 53 -36.28 49.24 38.46
C GLU A 53 -37.83 49.19 38.72
N LYS A 54 -38.47 48.00 38.90
CA LYS A 54 -39.77 47.75 39.63
C LYS A 54 -41.08 48.44 39.10
N SER A 55 -42.33 48.06 39.41
CA SER A 55 -43.01 46.86 39.99
C SER A 55 -44.57 46.94 39.74
N ALA A 56 -45.38 46.05 40.33
CA ALA A 56 -46.87 45.96 40.39
C ALA A 56 -47.58 45.37 39.12
N THR A 57 -48.17 44.15 39.12
CA THR A 57 -49.36 43.55 39.81
C THR A 57 -50.72 44.07 39.32
N SER A 58 -51.77 43.26 39.08
CA SER A 58 -52.11 41.86 39.46
C SER A 58 -52.75 41.08 38.27
N ALA A 59 -53.51 39.96 38.29
CA ALA A 59 -54.19 39.15 39.34
C ALA A 59 -54.33 37.63 38.97
N GLY A 60 -55.56 37.09 38.87
CA GLY A 60 -55.98 35.69 38.63
C GLY A 60 -57.54 35.61 38.63
N PRO A 61 -58.23 34.46 38.89
CA PRO A 61 -57.82 33.06 39.16
C PRO A 61 -58.36 32.08 38.05
N VAL A 62 -58.40 30.73 38.10
CA VAL A 62 -59.02 29.71 39.02
C VAL A 62 -58.38 28.31 38.78
N ARG A 63 -58.65 27.31 39.66
CA ARG A 63 -58.00 25.97 39.73
C ARG A 63 -59.00 24.79 39.86
N THR A 64 -58.63 23.61 39.33
CA THR A 64 -58.96 22.23 39.81
C THR A 64 -57.87 21.26 39.27
N THR A 65 -57.16 20.30 39.93
CA THR A 65 -57.32 19.28 41.03
C THR A 65 -58.19 18.05 40.74
N PRO A 66 -57.90 16.82 41.28
CA PRO A 66 -56.74 16.33 42.08
C PRO A 66 -56.28 14.84 41.84
N THR A 67 -55.52 14.31 42.83
CA THR A 67 -55.43 12.91 43.34
C THR A 67 -54.52 11.87 42.63
N ARG A 68 -53.88 10.90 43.33
CA ARG A 68 -53.71 10.67 44.80
C ARG A 68 -52.25 10.34 45.22
N THR A 69 -52.00 9.17 45.82
CA THR A 69 -50.78 8.76 46.57
C THR A 69 -50.53 7.24 46.46
N ASP A 70 -49.61 6.56 47.15
CA ASP A 70 -49.66 6.21 48.59
C ASP A 70 -48.29 6.14 49.31
N ARG A 71 -48.31 5.96 50.64
CA ARG A 71 -47.23 6.19 51.63
C ARG A 71 -47.33 5.17 52.78
N ALA A 72 -46.20 4.70 53.33
CA ALA A 72 -45.94 4.33 54.75
C ALA A 72 -44.67 3.44 54.89
N GLU A 73 -43.92 3.36 56.01
CA GLU A 73 -43.57 4.39 57.00
C GLU A 73 -42.24 4.01 57.73
N ARG A 74 -42.03 4.39 59.01
CA ARG A 74 -40.74 4.46 59.75
C ARG A 74 -40.78 3.56 61.03
N PRO A 75 -39.69 3.33 61.83
CA PRO A 75 -38.89 4.38 62.53
C PRO A 75 -37.38 4.06 62.78
N ARG A 76 -36.80 4.64 63.86
CA ARG A 76 -35.37 4.73 64.27
C ARG A 76 -35.07 3.75 65.45
N ARG A 77 -33.95 3.66 66.21
CA ARG A 77 -32.84 4.59 66.59
C ARG A 77 -31.73 3.88 67.44
N PHE A 78 -30.56 4.54 67.68
CA PHE A 78 -29.46 4.21 68.63
C PHE A 78 -28.51 3.03 68.26
N GLY A 79 -27.22 2.94 68.67
CA GLY A 79 -26.38 3.78 69.57
C GLY A 79 -24.84 3.62 69.35
N LYS A 80 -24.00 4.25 70.20
CA LYS A 80 -22.50 4.45 70.14
C LYS A 80 -21.80 3.74 71.36
N PRO A 81 -20.47 3.85 71.70
CA PRO A 81 -19.28 4.54 71.12
C PRO A 81 -17.89 3.77 71.12
N ASP A 82 -16.80 4.43 70.66
CA ASP A 82 -15.36 4.36 71.07
C ASP A 82 -14.52 3.03 70.93
N LYS A 83 -13.17 2.98 70.88
CA LYS A 83 -12.06 3.97 71.15
C LYS A 83 -10.68 3.58 70.52
N SER A 84 -9.80 4.57 70.26
CA SER A 84 -8.28 4.61 70.35
C SER A 84 -7.38 3.45 69.80
N ASP A 85 -6.13 3.63 69.28
CA ASP A 85 -5.28 4.81 68.96
C ASP A 85 -4.11 4.45 67.99
N LYS A 86 -3.29 5.49 67.69
CA LYS A 86 -1.90 5.60 67.14
C LYS A 86 -0.85 4.47 67.35
N SER A 87 0.34 4.45 66.71
CA SER A 87 0.87 5.09 65.47
C SER A 87 2.33 4.62 65.14
N ASP A 88 2.84 5.04 63.98
CA ASP A 88 4.26 5.34 63.62
C ASP A 88 5.30 4.28 63.18
N LYS A 89 6.23 4.85 62.38
CA LYS A 89 7.40 4.39 61.60
C LYS A 89 8.70 4.33 62.45
N PRO A 90 9.92 4.04 61.89
CA PRO A 90 10.33 3.13 60.79
C PRO A 90 11.64 2.33 61.12
N ASP A 91 12.34 1.84 60.08
CA ASP A 91 13.80 2.04 59.81
C ASP A 91 14.75 0.82 59.73
N LYS A 92 15.67 0.91 58.73
CA LYS A 92 17.01 0.30 58.49
C LYS A 92 17.36 -1.21 58.58
N SER A 93 18.15 -1.60 57.55
CA SER A 93 19.37 -2.46 57.46
C SER A 93 19.49 -3.77 58.28
N ASP A 94 20.08 -4.85 57.74
CA ASP A 94 21.54 -4.98 57.58
C ASP A 94 22.01 -5.93 56.46
N THR A 95 23.34 -6.02 56.28
CA THR A 95 24.05 -6.71 55.19
C THR A 95 24.81 -7.94 55.71
N ALA A 96 24.83 -9.05 54.95
CA ALA A 96 25.82 -10.12 55.13
C ALA A 96 26.08 -10.87 53.81
N ASP A 97 27.35 -11.20 53.57
CA ASP A 97 27.82 -12.12 52.53
C ASP A 97 27.88 -13.57 53.08
N GLY A 98 27.93 -14.58 52.21
CA GLY A 98 27.84 -15.99 52.59
C GLY A 98 27.99 -16.97 51.42
N THR A 99 29.20 -17.08 50.89
CA THR A 99 29.54 -18.08 49.85
C THR A 99 29.64 -19.49 50.43
N GLU A 100 28.85 -20.46 49.92
CA GLU A 100 29.29 -21.87 49.87
C GLU A 100 28.52 -22.72 48.85
N LYS A 101 29.11 -23.86 48.45
CA LYS A 101 28.61 -24.78 47.42
C LYS A 101 28.85 -26.24 47.82
N PRO A 102 27.79 -27.06 47.93
CA PRO A 102 27.91 -28.50 47.69
C PRO A 102 26.97 -29.01 46.58
N THR A 103 27.34 -30.14 45.98
CA THR A 103 26.59 -30.84 44.93
C THR A 103 25.70 -31.95 45.47
N ALA A 104 24.40 -31.98 45.12
CA ALA A 104 23.62 -33.22 45.05
C ALA A 104 22.30 -33.06 44.25
N LYS A 105 21.82 -34.16 43.65
CA LYS A 105 20.46 -34.35 43.08
C LYS A 105 19.52 -34.80 44.22
N PRO A 106 18.17 -34.59 44.15
CA PRO A 106 17.36 -35.56 43.39
C PRO A 106 15.98 -35.10 42.81
N THR A 107 15.58 -35.79 41.73
CA THR A 107 14.21 -36.24 41.33
C THR A 107 12.97 -35.31 41.22
N SER A 108 12.43 -35.31 39.99
CA SER A 108 10.97 -35.31 39.63
C SER A 108 10.21 -33.97 39.66
N LYS A 109 9.17 -33.72 38.84
CA LYS A 109 8.48 -34.53 37.78
C LYS A 109 8.32 -33.71 36.48
N ARG A 110 8.33 -34.40 35.32
CA ARG A 110 7.78 -33.90 34.04
C ARG A 110 6.40 -34.57 33.81
N PRO A 111 5.38 -33.86 33.32
CA PRO A 111 4.24 -34.49 32.66
C PRO A 111 4.66 -35.04 31.29
N SER A 112 4.20 -36.23 30.94
CA SER A 112 4.31 -36.80 29.60
C SER A 112 2.91 -37.12 29.06
N TRP A 113 2.74 -37.02 27.74
CA TRP A 113 1.51 -37.45 27.07
C TRP A 113 1.83 -38.31 25.84
N LYS A 114 0.87 -39.13 25.43
CA LYS A 114 1.11 -40.35 24.64
C LYS A 114 1.20 -40.09 23.13
N LYS A 115 1.96 -40.95 22.44
CA LYS A 115 1.73 -41.27 21.01
C LYS A 115 0.68 -42.40 20.90
N PRO A 116 -0.06 -42.51 19.78
CA PRO A 116 -0.85 -43.71 19.47
C PRO A 116 0.03 -44.90 19.09
N ASP A 117 -0.45 -46.11 19.34
CA ASP A 117 0.28 -47.36 19.07
C ASP A 117 0.18 -47.82 17.61
N THR A 118 1.21 -48.53 17.13
CA THR A 118 1.19 -49.28 15.86
C THR A 118 1.74 -50.69 16.12
N LYS A 119 1.00 -51.73 15.73
CA LYS A 119 1.31 -53.13 16.06
C LYS A 119 1.94 -53.86 14.85
N PRO A 120 3.10 -54.55 15.01
CA PRO A 120 3.80 -55.19 13.90
C PRO A 120 3.57 -56.71 13.75
N ALA A 121 3.61 -57.17 12.49
CA ALA A 121 4.02 -58.50 11.96
C ALA A 121 3.28 -59.78 12.48
N PRO A 122 3.37 -60.92 11.77
CA PRO A 122 4.62 -61.68 11.56
C PRO A 122 5.01 -61.93 10.08
N THR A 123 6.14 -62.60 9.89
CA THR A 123 6.79 -62.95 8.61
C THR A 123 6.69 -64.44 8.25
N SER A 124 6.74 -64.79 6.97
CA SER A 124 7.16 -66.11 6.48
C SER A 124 7.71 -66.04 5.05
N ASP A 125 8.66 -66.93 4.73
CA ASP A 125 9.51 -66.93 3.53
C ASP A 125 8.81 -67.43 2.24
N GLY A 126 9.41 -67.16 1.07
CA GLY A 126 9.03 -67.81 -0.20
C GLY A 126 9.54 -67.13 -1.49
N LYS A 127 10.28 -67.87 -2.32
CA LYS A 127 10.75 -67.50 -3.68
C LYS A 127 11.22 -68.78 -4.41
N PRO A 128 11.17 -68.91 -5.76
CA PRO A 128 10.39 -68.23 -6.81
C PRO A 128 9.33 -69.16 -7.45
N ASP A 129 8.66 -68.74 -8.54
CA ASP A 129 8.63 -69.59 -9.75
C ASP A 129 8.48 -68.78 -11.06
N ARG A 130 8.58 -69.47 -12.21
CA ARG A 130 8.39 -69.00 -13.60
C ARG A 130 7.13 -69.58 -14.24
N THR A 131 6.41 -68.73 -14.98
CA THR A 131 5.82 -68.97 -16.32
C THR A 131 5.30 -67.60 -16.78
N SER A 132 5.56 -67.02 -17.96
CA SER A 132 5.61 -67.52 -19.35
C SER A 132 4.25 -67.91 -19.93
N GLU A 133 3.60 -66.96 -20.61
CA GLU A 133 2.87 -67.26 -21.86
C GLU A 133 2.77 -66.01 -22.77
N THR A 134 2.49 -66.22 -24.05
CA THR A 134 2.73 -65.24 -25.13
C THR A 134 1.63 -65.23 -26.20
N ALA A 135 1.06 -64.04 -26.46
CA ALA A 135 0.46 -63.61 -27.73
C ALA A 135 0.31 -62.07 -27.64
N ASP A 136 0.82 -61.18 -28.49
CA ASP A 136 1.12 -61.13 -29.93
C ASP A 136 -0.02 -60.57 -30.82
N SER A 137 0.37 -59.95 -31.95
CA SER A 137 -0.45 -59.43 -33.06
C SER A 137 -1.20 -58.09 -32.94
N ALA A 138 -0.40 -57.01 -33.04
CA ALA A 138 -0.35 -56.11 -34.21
C ALA A 138 -1.42 -55.02 -34.55
N ARG A 139 -0.85 -53.86 -34.96
CA ARG A 139 -1.37 -52.74 -35.82
C ARG A 139 -2.32 -51.72 -35.17
N ASP A 140 -1.96 -50.42 -35.09
CA ASP A 140 -1.85 -49.37 -36.16
C ASP A 140 -3.24 -48.73 -36.40
N SER A 141 -3.48 -47.42 -36.26
CA SER A 141 -2.70 -46.28 -36.80
C SER A 141 -2.45 -45.11 -35.83
N ALA A 142 -1.58 -44.17 -36.23
CA ALA A 142 -1.23 -42.95 -35.48
C ALA A 142 -1.75 -41.65 -36.12
N GLU A 143 -1.95 -40.61 -35.31
CA GLU A 143 -1.95 -39.21 -35.76
C GLU A 143 -1.35 -38.29 -34.67
N THR A 144 -0.18 -37.70 -34.94
CA THR A 144 0.48 -36.70 -34.08
C THR A 144 1.26 -35.70 -34.95
N THR A 145 0.87 -34.43 -34.93
CA THR A 145 1.62 -33.35 -35.60
C THR A 145 2.37 -32.50 -34.56
N PRO A 146 3.70 -32.27 -34.71
CA PRO A 146 4.53 -31.66 -33.66
C PRO A 146 4.65 -30.13 -33.73
N ALA A 147 5.13 -29.54 -32.62
CA ALA A 147 5.49 -28.13 -32.51
C ALA A 147 6.78 -27.77 -33.30
N PRO A 148 6.95 -26.52 -33.76
CA PRO A 148 8.11 -26.11 -34.55
C PRO A 148 9.38 -26.00 -33.70
N SER A 149 10.48 -26.58 -34.18
CA SER A 149 11.82 -26.37 -33.62
C SER A 149 12.68 -25.55 -34.58
N VAL A 150 13.32 -24.50 -34.07
CA VAL A 150 14.23 -23.66 -34.87
C VAL A 150 15.60 -24.32 -34.93
N LYS A 151 16.07 -24.63 -36.14
CA LYS A 151 17.47 -25.00 -36.39
C LYS A 151 18.12 -23.98 -37.33
N ALA A 152 19.31 -23.52 -36.95
CA ALA A 152 20.11 -22.64 -37.79
C ALA A 152 20.69 -23.42 -39.00
N LEU A 153 20.62 -22.82 -40.19
CA LEU A 153 21.26 -23.34 -41.39
C LEU A 153 22.54 -22.57 -41.67
N ARG A 154 23.68 -23.25 -41.50
CA ARG A 154 25.02 -22.79 -41.89
C ARG A 154 25.24 -23.12 -43.36
N ALA A 155 25.28 -22.09 -44.22
CA ALA A 155 25.71 -22.25 -45.60
C ALA A 155 27.25 -22.28 -45.65
N GLU A 156 27.81 -23.33 -46.26
CA GLU A 156 29.25 -23.56 -46.32
C GLU A 156 29.69 -23.62 -47.79
N VAL A 157 30.46 -22.61 -48.22
CA VAL A 157 30.93 -22.48 -49.61
C VAL A 157 32.29 -23.14 -49.74
N VAL A 158 32.35 -24.28 -50.40
CA VAL A 158 33.58 -25.04 -50.65
C VAL A 158 34.25 -24.53 -51.93
N SER A 159 35.43 -23.93 -51.80
CA SER A 159 36.30 -23.56 -52.93
C SER A 159 37.27 -24.69 -53.30
N PRO A 160 37.42 -25.07 -54.58
CA PRO A 160 38.20 -26.24 -54.98
C PRO A 160 39.68 -25.91 -55.32
N ASP A 161 40.45 -25.39 -54.37
CA ASP A 161 41.92 -25.27 -54.48
C ASP A 161 42.59 -25.39 -53.10
N PRO A 162 43.48 -26.39 -52.86
CA PRO A 162 44.09 -26.64 -51.56
C PRO A 162 45.41 -25.86 -51.28
N ALA A 163 45.80 -24.87 -52.10
CA ALA A 163 47.16 -24.30 -52.07
C ALA A 163 47.30 -22.77 -51.80
N ALA A 164 46.31 -22.09 -51.20
CA ALA A 164 46.36 -20.64 -50.97
C ALA A 164 46.18 -20.22 -49.48
N PRO A 165 47.04 -19.33 -48.92
CA PRO A 165 46.88 -18.79 -47.56
C PRO A 165 45.83 -17.66 -47.48
N PRO A 166 45.16 -17.48 -46.32
CA PRO A 166 44.02 -16.58 -46.20
C PRO A 166 44.40 -15.08 -46.24
N ARG A 167 43.49 -14.26 -46.77
CA ARG A 167 43.52 -12.78 -46.68
C ARG A 167 42.18 -12.28 -46.14
N SER A 168 42.24 -11.29 -45.25
CA SER A 168 41.04 -10.63 -44.69
C SER A 168 40.36 -9.71 -45.72
N SER A 169 39.05 -9.53 -45.59
CA SER A 169 38.27 -8.57 -46.38
C SER A 169 37.27 -7.80 -45.50
N THR A 170 37.05 -6.53 -45.85
CA THR A 170 36.34 -5.53 -45.02
C THR A 170 34.83 -5.52 -45.28
N LEU A 171 34.04 -5.22 -44.24
CA LEU A 171 32.59 -4.99 -44.39
C LEU A 171 32.30 -3.70 -45.18
N ALA A 172 31.33 -3.77 -46.08
CA ALA A 172 30.82 -2.63 -46.85
C ALA A 172 29.36 -2.31 -46.44
N LEU A 173 29.03 -1.02 -46.38
CA LEU A 173 27.74 -0.53 -45.88
C LEU A 173 26.67 -0.51 -46.99
N LEU A 174 25.51 -1.12 -46.75
CA LEU A 174 24.38 -1.11 -47.69
C LEU A 174 23.38 0.00 -47.37
N ARG A 175 23.05 0.81 -48.37
CA ARG A 175 21.94 1.78 -48.34
C ARG A 175 20.60 1.09 -48.65
N PRO A 176 19.48 1.51 -48.04
CA PRO A 176 18.14 1.15 -48.52
C PRO A 176 17.82 1.88 -49.85
N ALA A 177 16.99 1.26 -50.67
CA ALA A 177 16.44 1.84 -51.90
C ALA A 177 14.97 2.24 -51.72
N SER A 178 14.48 3.20 -52.51
CA SER A 178 13.15 3.80 -52.34
C SER A 178 12.01 2.98 -52.97
N GLU A 179 10.88 3.00 -52.26
CA GLU A 179 9.48 3.01 -52.73
C GLU A 179 9.10 2.40 -54.09
N THR A 180 8.27 1.35 -54.02
CA THR A 180 7.16 1.14 -54.97
C THR A 180 5.85 1.12 -54.18
N ALA A 181 4.88 1.95 -54.53
CA ALA A 181 3.64 2.09 -53.77
C ALA A 181 2.50 1.19 -54.28
N THR A 182 1.66 0.66 -53.38
CA THR A 182 0.26 0.29 -53.69
C THR A 182 -0.61 0.12 -52.44
N HIS A 183 -1.86 0.58 -52.52
CA HIS A 183 -3.00 0.32 -51.64
C HIS A 183 -2.81 0.40 -50.10
N THR A 184 -2.96 1.61 -49.55
CA THR A 184 -3.28 1.80 -48.14
C THR A 184 -4.70 1.31 -47.80
N ARG A 185 -4.80 0.25 -46.99
CA ARG A 185 -6.08 -0.17 -46.38
C ARG A 185 -6.47 0.84 -45.30
N GLN A 186 -7.55 1.60 -45.52
CA GLN A 186 -8.15 2.48 -44.52
C GLN A 186 -8.53 1.67 -43.27
N VAL A 187 -8.02 2.06 -42.10
CA VAL A 187 -8.42 1.51 -40.80
C VAL A 187 -9.49 2.42 -40.22
N GLU A 188 -10.76 2.07 -40.41
CA GLU A 188 -11.85 2.76 -39.70
C GLU A 188 -11.62 2.65 -38.18
N ARG A 189 -11.62 3.79 -37.48
CA ARG A 189 -11.55 3.85 -36.02
C ARG A 189 -12.98 4.02 -35.47
N PRO A 190 -13.62 2.97 -34.90
CA PRO A 190 -15.05 3.02 -34.56
C PRO A 190 -15.42 4.16 -33.62
N VAL A 191 -14.55 4.48 -32.65
CA VAL A 191 -14.76 5.55 -31.67
C VAL A 191 -14.86 6.93 -32.33
N VAL A 192 -14.06 7.21 -33.37
CA VAL A 192 -14.10 8.51 -34.08
C VAL A 192 -15.39 8.62 -34.89
N LYS A 193 -15.82 7.52 -35.51
CA LYS A 193 -17.08 7.44 -36.27
C LYS A 193 -18.29 7.66 -35.35
N ALA A 194 -18.31 6.99 -34.19
CA ALA A 194 -19.34 7.18 -33.16
C ALA A 194 -19.41 8.62 -32.62
N VAL A 195 -18.27 9.28 -32.33
CA VAL A 195 -18.26 10.68 -31.89
C VAL A 195 -18.82 11.63 -32.97
N VAL A 196 -18.51 11.39 -34.25
CA VAL A 196 -19.04 12.18 -35.37
C VAL A 196 -20.52 11.92 -35.62
N GLU A 197 -21.00 10.68 -35.43
CA GLU A 197 -22.42 10.32 -35.55
C GLU A 197 -23.26 10.89 -34.38
N VAL A 198 -22.72 10.90 -33.16
CA VAL A 198 -23.33 11.62 -32.02
C VAL A 198 -23.37 13.12 -32.30
N ALA A 199 -22.28 13.73 -32.74
CA ALA A 199 -22.25 15.16 -33.07
C ALA A 199 -23.27 15.53 -34.17
N ARG A 200 -23.43 14.69 -35.20
CA ARG A 200 -24.44 14.88 -36.26
C ARG A 200 -25.86 14.76 -35.73
N SER A 201 -26.20 13.68 -35.04
CA SER A 201 -27.54 13.49 -34.48
C SER A 201 -27.94 14.57 -33.45
N MET A 202 -26.97 15.17 -32.76
CA MET A 202 -27.21 16.35 -31.91
C MET A 202 -27.43 17.65 -32.71
N VAL A 203 -26.80 17.82 -33.87
CA VAL A 203 -27.08 18.93 -34.81
C VAL A 203 -28.46 18.75 -35.44
N ASP A 204 -28.81 17.54 -35.90
CA ASP A 204 -30.12 17.22 -36.46
C ASP A 204 -31.24 17.44 -35.43
N TRP A 205 -31.02 17.05 -34.17
CA TRP A 205 -31.92 17.33 -33.04
C TRP A 205 -32.05 18.82 -32.73
N ALA A 206 -30.95 19.59 -32.83
CA ALA A 206 -30.97 21.03 -32.65
C ALA A 206 -31.77 21.74 -33.76
N HIS A 207 -31.66 21.29 -35.02
CA HIS A 207 -32.49 21.78 -36.11
C HIS A 207 -33.97 21.42 -35.91
N GLN A 208 -34.30 20.17 -35.56
CA GLN A 208 -35.68 19.76 -35.25
C GLN A 208 -36.30 20.56 -34.08
N LYS A 209 -35.49 21.05 -33.14
CA LYS A 209 -35.95 21.96 -32.07
C LYS A 209 -35.96 23.44 -32.45
N ALA A 210 -35.27 23.87 -33.50
CA ALA A 210 -35.34 25.24 -34.00
C ALA A 210 -36.64 25.49 -34.77
N ASP A 211 -37.11 24.50 -35.55
CA ASP A 211 -38.38 24.60 -36.30
C ASP A 211 -39.62 24.46 -35.40
N ALA A 212 -39.48 23.83 -34.23
CA ALA A 212 -40.54 23.64 -33.24
C ALA A 212 -40.73 24.89 -32.35
N GLY A 213 -41.23 25.99 -32.93
CA GLY A 213 -41.32 27.32 -32.30
C GLY A 213 -42.20 27.40 -31.03
N GLN A 214 -41.62 27.06 -29.87
CA GLN A 214 -42.16 27.34 -28.54
C GLN A 214 -41.09 27.88 -27.57
N GLY A 215 -41.54 28.41 -26.43
CA GLY A 215 -40.81 29.33 -25.57
C GLY A 215 -39.52 28.82 -24.91
N GLN A 216 -38.71 29.78 -24.45
CA GLN A 216 -37.38 29.56 -23.89
C GLN A 216 -37.39 28.60 -22.69
N THR A 217 -36.53 27.58 -22.76
CA THR A 217 -36.06 26.82 -21.59
C THR A 217 -34.54 26.83 -21.61
N ALA A 218 -33.90 27.11 -20.47
CA ALA A 218 -32.45 27.11 -20.38
C ALA A 218 -31.91 25.67 -20.58
N PRO A 219 -30.82 25.48 -21.35
CA PRO A 219 -30.27 24.15 -21.57
C PRO A 219 -29.79 23.53 -20.24
N PRO A 220 -30.02 22.22 -20.01
CA PRO A 220 -29.70 21.59 -18.73
C PRO A 220 -28.20 21.65 -18.42
N PRO A 221 -27.76 21.65 -17.15
CA PRO A 221 -26.34 21.74 -16.78
C PRO A 221 -25.44 20.68 -17.45
N PHE A 222 -26.00 19.50 -17.76
CA PHE A 222 -25.33 18.45 -18.54
C PHE A 222 -24.88 18.92 -19.93
N LEU A 223 -25.65 19.78 -20.61
CA LEU A 223 -25.25 20.32 -21.92
C LEU A 223 -24.02 21.22 -21.80
N TRP A 224 -23.92 22.02 -20.74
CA TRP A 224 -22.75 22.86 -20.46
C TRP A 224 -21.52 22.04 -20.08
N ALA A 225 -21.70 20.93 -19.35
CA ALA A 225 -20.62 19.98 -19.07
C ALA A 225 -20.13 19.28 -20.36
N LEU A 226 -21.04 18.87 -21.24
CA LEU A 226 -20.68 18.26 -22.53
C LEU A 226 -19.96 19.26 -23.46
N LEU A 227 -20.46 20.50 -23.51
CA LEU A 227 -19.85 21.58 -24.28
C LEU A 227 -18.46 21.99 -23.74
N SER A 228 -18.23 21.97 -22.42
CA SER A 228 -16.91 22.30 -21.87
C SER A 228 -15.88 21.19 -22.16
N VAL A 229 -16.29 19.92 -22.14
CA VAL A 229 -15.43 18.79 -22.59
C VAL A 229 -15.15 18.89 -24.09
N ALA A 230 -16.18 19.06 -24.92
CA ALA A 230 -16.01 19.19 -26.38
C ALA A 230 -15.12 20.38 -26.77
N ARG A 231 -15.25 21.51 -26.06
CA ARG A 231 -14.40 22.69 -26.24
C ARG A 231 -12.96 22.44 -25.81
N ARG A 232 -12.74 21.79 -24.66
CA ARG A 232 -11.41 21.41 -24.17
C ARG A 232 -10.68 20.47 -25.15
N GLU A 233 -11.38 19.52 -25.76
CA GLU A 233 -10.78 18.66 -26.79
C GLU A 233 -10.56 19.38 -28.13
N LEU A 234 -11.40 20.36 -28.48
CA LEU A 234 -11.13 21.20 -29.65
C LEU A 234 -9.92 22.15 -29.43
N GLU A 235 -9.74 22.63 -28.20
CA GLU A 235 -8.58 23.42 -27.78
C GLU A 235 -7.29 22.55 -27.72
N SER A 236 -7.37 21.28 -27.30
CA SER A 236 -6.24 20.33 -27.39
C SER A 236 -5.85 20.03 -28.85
N LEU A 237 -6.83 19.78 -29.72
CA LEU A 237 -6.64 19.48 -31.15
C LEU A 237 -6.21 20.69 -32.00
N SER A 238 -6.38 21.92 -31.51
CA SER A 238 -5.90 23.14 -32.17
C SER A 238 -4.52 23.56 -31.65
N ALA A 239 -4.24 23.43 -30.35
CA ALA A 239 -2.89 23.60 -29.80
C ALA A 239 -1.88 22.62 -30.44
N GLY A 240 -2.29 21.38 -30.72
CA GLY A 240 -1.48 20.39 -31.44
C GLY A 240 -1.30 20.65 -32.95
N ARG A 241 -1.78 21.78 -33.50
CA ARG A 241 -1.83 22.02 -34.95
C ARG A 241 -1.06 23.27 -35.42
N THR A 242 -0.53 24.07 -34.51
CA THR A 242 0.16 25.35 -34.78
C THR A 242 1.69 25.28 -34.89
N THR A 243 2.28 24.09 -35.03
CA THR A 243 3.70 23.91 -35.39
C THR A 243 3.86 23.20 -36.74
N ARG A 244 3.51 23.88 -37.83
CA ARG A 244 3.78 23.44 -39.20
C ARG A 244 4.51 24.51 -40.00
N VAL A 245 5.76 24.78 -39.61
CA VAL A 245 6.68 25.62 -40.39
C VAL A 245 6.86 25.00 -41.78
N ALA A 246 6.75 25.82 -42.82
CA ALA A 246 6.82 25.34 -44.21
C ALA A 246 8.27 25.09 -44.63
N SER A 247 8.53 23.91 -45.20
CA SER A 247 9.83 23.58 -45.80
C SER A 247 10.03 24.34 -47.12
N ALA A 248 10.71 25.48 -47.06
CA ALA A 248 11.14 26.23 -48.24
C ALA A 248 12.61 25.91 -48.56
N ASN A 249 12.84 25.21 -49.67
CA ASN A 249 14.20 24.95 -50.16
C ASN A 249 14.81 26.23 -50.74
N LEU A 250 15.84 26.78 -50.08
CA LEU A 250 16.73 27.78 -50.66
C LEU A 250 18.18 27.42 -50.34
N THR A 251 18.98 27.21 -51.39
CA THR A 251 20.38 26.81 -51.30
C THR A 251 21.30 28.03 -51.34
N SER A 252 22.00 28.30 -50.24
CA SER A 252 23.23 29.09 -50.20
C SER A 252 24.10 28.65 -49.03
N ALA A 253 25.43 28.73 -49.19
CA ALA A 253 26.38 28.17 -48.25
C ALA A 253 27.38 29.22 -47.75
N THR A 254 27.35 29.50 -46.45
CA THR A 254 28.40 30.22 -45.71
C THR A 254 28.44 29.69 -44.26
N PRO A 255 29.63 29.40 -43.70
CA PRO A 255 29.75 28.99 -42.30
C PRO A 255 29.72 30.23 -41.39
N VAL A 256 28.86 30.23 -40.37
CA VAL A 256 28.83 31.25 -39.31
C VAL A 256 28.85 30.53 -37.95
N ALA A 257 29.46 31.19 -36.96
CA ALA A 257 29.90 30.63 -35.68
C ALA A 257 28.89 29.73 -34.96
N ALA A 258 29.41 28.72 -34.25
CA ALA A 258 28.65 27.82 -33.40
C ALA A 258 28.02 28.56 -32.22
N ALA A 259 26.75 28.95 -32.35
CA ALA A 259 25.91 29.23 -31.21
C ALA A 259 25.73 27.93 -30.41
N ALA A 260 25.95 27.97 -29.09
CA ALA A 260 25.78 26.80 -28.24
C ALA A 260 24.29 26.42 -28.18
N VAL A 261 23.92 25.38 -28.93
CA VAL A 261 22.63 24.72 -28.76
C VAL A 261 22.68 24.00 -27.41
N THR A 262 22.11 24.62 -26.38
CA THR A 262 21.74 23.89 -25.18
C THR A 262 20.85 22.73 -25.61
N PRO A 263 21.20 21.46 -25.30
CA PRO A 263 20.31 20.36 -25.60
C PRO A 263 19.03 20.60 -24.79
N VAL A 264 17.93 20.87 -25.49
CA VAL A 264 16.61 20.65 -24.92
C VAL A 264 16.58 19.16 -24.64
N VAL A 265 16.75 18.79 -23.37
CA VAL A 265 16.68 17.40 -22.94
C VAL A 265 15.29 16.92 -23.30
N ALA A 266 15.20 16.13 -24.37
CA ALA A 266 13.97 15.44 -24.74
C ALA A 266 13.60 14.59 -23.52
N ALA A 267 12.54 14.98 -22.81
CA ALA A 267 12.17 14.38 -21.54
C ALA A 267 12.13 12.86 -21.73
N ALA A 268 12.97 12.14 -20.98
CA ALA A 268 13.13 10.71 -21.15
C ALA A 268 11.76 10.05 -21.00
N VAL A 269 11.28 9.41 -22.07
CA VAL A 269 9.95 8.81 -22.09
C VAL A 269 10.00 7.55 -21.25
N THR A 270 9.79 7.68 -19.93
CA THR A 270 9.84 6.58 -18.96
C THR A 270 8.92 5.46 -19.42
N PRO A 271 9.45 4.30 -19.86
CA PRO A 271 8.64 3.30 -20.53
C PRO A 271 7.55 2.76 -19.61
N TYR A 272 6.37 2.51 -20.18
CA TYR A 272 5.20 1.97 -19.50
C TYR A 272 4.62 2.83 -18.35
N SER A 273 4.99 4.12 -18.26
CA SER A 273 4.33 5.05 -17.33
C SER A 273 2.80 4.98 -17.44
N PRO A 274 2.05 4.78 -16.33
CA PRO A 274 0.58 4.76 -16.36
C PRO A 274 -0.04 6.12 -16.70
N TRP A 275 0.75 7.19 -16.67
CA TRP A 275 0.32 8.56 -16.91
C TRP A 275 1.12 9.21 -18.04
N LEU A 276 0.47 10.10 -18.79
CA LEU A 276 1.07 10.79 -19.95
C LEU A 276 2.34 11.59 -19.60
N ASN A 277 2.45 12.04 -18.36
CA ASN A 277 3.65 12.64 -17.80
C ASN A 277 4.10 11.79 -16.60
N PRO A 278 5.32 11.19 -16.61
CA PRO A 278 5.84 10.46 -15.45
C PRO A 278 6.24 11.39 -14.29
N GLN A 279 6.51 12.67 -14.55
CA GLN A 279 6.79 13.69 -13.53
C GLN A 279 5.49 14.22 -12.92
N VAL A 280 4.96 13.52 -11.90
CA VAL A 280 3.66 13.79 -11.27
C VAL A 280 3.62 15.04 -10.39
N SER A 281 4.78 15.55 -9.94
CA SER A 281 4.91 16.83 -9.24
C SER A 281 6.32 17.43 -9.44
N PRO A 282 6.61 18.66 -9.00
CA PRO A 282 7.96 19.24 -9.10
C PRO A 282 9.07 18.44 -8.42
N SER A 283 8.74 17.63 -7.40
CA SER A 283 9.68 16.78 -6.67
C SER A 283 9.59 15.30 -7.06
N THR A 284 8.43 14.82 -7.53
CA THR A 284 8.09 13.39 -7.57
C THR A 284 7.82 12.88 -8.99
N ASN A 285 8.38 11.71 -9.32
CA ASN A 285 8.21 11.01 -10.60
C ASN A 285 8.00 9.50 -10.46
N PHE A 286 7.37 8.90 -11.47
CA PHE A 286 7.38 7.45 -11.73
C PHE A 286 8.77 7.02 -12.25
N VAL A 287 9.26 5.86 -11.79
CA VAL A 287 10.54 5.27 -12.24
C VAL A 287 10.27 4.03 -13.10
N SER A 288 9.66 3.00 -12.52
CA SER A 288 9.35 1.74 -13.21
C SER A 288 8.14 1.06 -12.59
N TRP A 289 7.65 0.01 -13.25
CA TRP A 289 6.89 -1.02 -12.53
C TRP A 289 7.84 -1.89 -11.69
N VAL A 290 7.31 -2.45 -10.60
CA VAL A 290 7.97 -3.49 -9.78
C VAL A 290 7.31 -4.85 -10.04
N THR A 291 6.01 -4.85 -10.34
CA THR A 291 5.22 -6.05 -10.68
C THR A 291 4.49 -5.88 -12.01
N GLY A 292 4.17 -6.99 -12.67
CA GLY A 292 3.30 -7.06 -13.85
C GLY A 292 3.90 -7.81 -15.02
N GLY A 293 3.41 -7.51 -16.23
CA GLY A 293 3.90 -8.06 -17.51
C GLY A 293 4.77 -7.07 -18.29
N TYR A 294 5.54 -6.25 -17.59
CA TYR A 294 6.37 -5.19 -18.17
C TYR A 294 7.80 -5.67 -18.36
N SER A 295 8.49 -5.19 -19.40
CA SER A 295 9.88 -5.55 -19.69
C SER A 295 10.68 -4.31 -20.04
N TYR A 296 11.76 -4.07 -19.29
CA TYR A 296 12.65 -2.92 -19.45
C TYR A 296 13.94 -3.28 -20.20
N GLY A 297 13.92 -4.36 -21.00
CA GLY A 297 15.10 -4.94 -21.66
C GLY A 297 15.86 -5.91 -20.75
N ASP A 298 15.99 -5.59 -19.47
CA ASP A 298 16.37 -6.54 -18.41
C ASP A 298 15.16 -7.42 -18.02
N PRO A 299 15.23 -8.76 -18.13
CA PRO A 299 14.16 -9.66 -17.70
C PRO A 299 13.98 -9.75 -16.17
N LEU A 300 14.95 -9.26 -15.38
CA LEU A 300 14.85 -9.24 -13.91
C LEU A 300 13.94 -8.12 -13.39
N LYS A 301 13.72 -7.06 -14.19
CA LYS A 301 12.89 -5.89 -13.81
C LYS A 301 11.44 -6.08 -14.24
N ALA A 302 10.52 -5.86 -13.30
CA ALA A 302 9.05 -5.83 -13.45
C ALA A 302 8.31 -7.07 -13.99
N ASN A 303 8.95 -7.98 -14.74
CA ASN A 303 8.29 -9.13 -15.36
C ASN A 303 7.98 -10.25 -14.34
N THR A 304 6.93 -10.06 -13.55
CA THR A 304 6.45 -11.05 -12.59
C THR A 304 5.45 -12.04 -13.20
N VAL A 305 4.90 -11.74 -14.38
CA VAL A 305 4.01 -12.65 -15.13
C VAL A 305 4.74 -13.92 -15.55
N ASP A 306 5.80 -13.80 -16.36
CA ASP A 306 6.47 -14.97 -16.94
C ASP A 306 7.29 -15.75 -15.90
N ARG A 307 7.74 -15.06 -14.84
CA ARG A 307 8.76 -15.57 -13.89
C ARG A 307 8.15 -16.08 -12.59
N PHE A 308 6.98 -15.57 -12.20
CA PHE A 308 6.33 -15.88 -10.93
C PHE A 308 4.83 -16.19 -11.04
N SER A 309 4.25 -16.15 -12.25
CA SER A 309 2.81 -16.27 -12.49
C SER A 309 1.98 -15.22 -11.74
N VAL A 310 2.58 -14.03 -11.52
CA VAL A 310 1.96 -12.89 -10.85
C VAL A 310 1.68 -11.80 -11.87
N TRP A 311 0.41 -11.61 -12.20
CA TRP A 311 -0.04 -10.52 -13.07
C TRP A 311 -0.24 -9.21 -12.31
N GLY A 312 -0.71 -9.29 -11.07
CA GLY A 312 -1.01 -8.12 -10.26
C GLY A 312 -1.02 -8.40 -8.78
N THR A 313 -0.66 -7.38 -8.00
CA THR A 313 -0.55 -7.39 -6.53
C THR A 313 -1.05 -6.06 -5.96
N ASP A 314 -1.54 -6.07 -4.72
CA ASP A 314 -1.64 -4.85 -3.91
C ASP A 314 -0.59 -4.77 -2.80
N VAL A 315 -0.28 -3.54 -2.38
CA VAL A 315 0.77 -3.22 -1.40
C VAL A 315 2.18 -3.67 -1.84
N GLY A 316 3.21 -3.00 -1.34
CA GLY A 316 4.61 -3.36 -1.59
C GLY A 316 5.46 -3.03 -0.38
N THR A 317 5.10 -3.60 0.78
CA THR A 317 5.72 -3.35 2.09
C THR A 317 7.18 -3.80 2.07
N MET A 318 8.12 -2.88 2.28
CA MET A 318 9.55 -3.16 2.21
C MET A 318 10.25 -3.08 3.55
N TRP A 319 11.26 -3.94 3.74
CA TRP A 319 12.22 -3.83 4.82
C TRP A 319 13.54 -4.51 4.45
N ASP A 320 14.63 -4.03 5.05
CA ASP A 320 15.96 -4.65 5.00
C ASP A 320 15.96 -5.93 5.87
N ASN A 321 16.41 -7.07 5.32
CA ASN A 321 16.39 -8.35 6.03
C ASN A 321 17.38 -8.45 7.22
N GLY A 322 18.29 -7.49 7.39
CA GLY A 322 19.26 -7.43 8.48
C GLY A 322 20.35 -8.50 8.39
N MET A 323 20.50 -9.15 7.23
CA MET A 323 21.61 -10.07 6.95
C MET A 323 22.83 -9.27 6.48
N VAL A 324 24.01 -9.87 6.64
CA VAL A 324 25.27 -9.39 6.06
C VAL A 324 25.74 -10.46 5.09
N ASP A 325 26.16 -10.09 3.89
CA ASP A 325 26.70 -11.03 2.91
C ASP A 325 27.86 -11.84 3.49
N ASN A 326 27.83 -13.15 3.26
CA ASN A 326 28.80 -14.11 3.76
C ASN A 326 29.90 -14.34 2.70
N PRO A 327 31.17 -13.97 2.97
CA PRO A 327 32.26 -14.15 2.00
C PRO A 327 32.54 -15.62 1.60
N ALA A 328 31.97 -16.60 2.30
CA ALA A 328 32.05 -18.01 1.93
C ALA A 328 30.99 -18.46 0.90
N THR A 329 29.99 -17.62 0.59
CA THR A 329 28.92 -17.89 -0.38
C THR A 329 28.80 -16.80 -1.46
N PRO A 330 29.90 -16.37 -2.13
CA PRO A 330 29.97 -15.19 -3.02
C PRO A 330 29.16 -15.28 -4.34
N ASN A 331 28.32 -16.30 -4.50
CA ASN A 331 27.35 -16.43 -5.60
C ASN A 331 25.91 -16.08 -5.16
N TYR A 332 25.71 -15.76 -3.88
CA TYR A 332 24.44 -15.35 -3.31
C TYR A 332 24.63 -14.00 -2.62
N ASN A 333 23.74 -13.05 -2.91
CA ASN A 333 23.63 -11.82 -2.14
C ASN A 333 22.62 -12.11 -1.03
N GLU A 334 23.09 -12.28 0.20
CA GLU A 334 22.25 -12.58 1.35
C GLU A 334 21.63 -11.32 1.97
N HIS A 335 22.29 -10.16 1.87
CA HIS A 335 21.72 -8.86 2.22
C HIS A 335 20.68 -8.44 1.18
N GLN A 336 19.42 -8.38 1.58
CA GLN A 336 18.29 -8.19 0.66
C GLN A 336 17.19 -7.31 1.27
N VAL A 337 16.56 -6.48 0.43
CA VAL A 337 15.23 -5.92 0.69
C VAL A 337 14.19 -7.00 0.41
N LEU A 338 13.33 -7.24 1.39
CA LEU A 338 12.16 -8.09 1.28
C LEU A 338 10.93 -7.22 1.00
N ILE A 339 10.16 -7.57 -0.03
CA ILE A 339 9.01 -6.83 -0.54
C ILE A 339 7.76 -7.69 -0.39
N ALA A 340 7.02 -7.51 0.71
CA ALA A 340 5.78 -8.25 0.96
C ALA A 340 4.60 -7.58 0.28
N VAL A 341 3.84 -8.38 -0.47
CA VAL A 341 2.66 -7.96 -1.23
C VAL A 341 1.42 -8.72 -0.73
N GLY A 342 0.25 -8.13 -0.90
CA GLY A 342 -1.06 -8.64 -0.48
C GLY A 342 -1.79 -9.41 -1.57
N ASP A 343 -3.03 -9.02 -1.84
CA ASP A 343 -3.92 -9.68 -2.80
C ASP A 343 -3.23 -9.83 -4.16
N THR A 344 -2.92 -11.07 -4.53
CA THR A 344 -2.05 -11.41 -5.66
C THR A 344 -2.80 -12.30 -6.64
N PHE A 345 -2.80 -11.90 -7.92
CA PHE A 345 -3.60 -12.49 -8.98
C PHE A 345 -2.73 -12.94 -10.17
N SER A 346 -3.01 -14.11 -10.73
CA SER A 346 -2.32 -14.65 -11.91
C SER A 346 -2.90 -14.20 -13.26
N GLY A 347 -3.83 -13.24 -13.27
CA GLY A 347 -4.48 -12.76 -14.48
C GLY A 347 -5.02 -11.32 -14.38
N PRO A 348 -5.23 -10.66 -15.54
CA PRO A 348 -5.63 -9.26 -15.60
C PRO A 348 -6.97 -9.00 -14.92
N ASN A 349 -7.16 -7.75 -14.45
CA ASN A 349 -8.40 -7.29 -13.80
C ASN A 349 -8.81 -8.14 -12.58
N MET A 350 -7.83 -8.54 -11.75
CA MET A 350 -8.04 -9.37 -10.54
C MET A 350 -8.67 -10.74 -10.85
N THR A 351 -8.11 -11.48 -11.81
CA THR A 351 -8.60 -12.80 -12.25
C THR A 351 -7.52 -13.90 -12.13
N GLY A 352 -7.88 -15.15 -12.46
CA GLY A 352 -6.97 -16.31 -12.38
C GLY A 352 -6.86 -16.91 -10.98
N ARG A 353 -5.67 -17.44 -10.65
CA ARG A 353 -5.31 -17.88 -9.30
C ARG A 353 -5.19 -16.65 -8.40
N HIS A 354 -5.93 -16.65 -7.29
CA HIS A 354 -5.84 -15.65 -6.23
C HIS A 354 -5.09 -16.25 -5.03
N ILE A 355 -4.04 -15.57 -4.56
CA ILE A 355 -3.37 -15.85 -3.28
C ILE A 355 -3.35 -14.58 -2.44
N PHE A 356 -3.43 -14.72 -1.12
CA PHE A 356 -3.66 -13.60 -0.20
C PHE A 356 -2.42 -12.71 0.03
N ASN A 357 -1.25 -13.22 -0.32
CA ASN A 357 0.05 -12.57 -0.18
C ASN A 357 1.08 -13.33 -1.00
N THR A 358 2.22 -12.69 -1.26
CA THR A 358 3.50 -13.36 -1.54
C THR A 358 4.66 -12.44 -1.13
N LEU A 359 5.88 -12.81 -1.45
CA LEU A 359 7.09 -12.05 -1.16
C LEU A 359 7.95 -11.96 -2.41
N PHE A 360 8.49 -10.78 -2.70
CA PHE A 360 9.63 -10.63 -3.59
C PHE A 360 10.89 -10.28 -2.79
N ARG A 361 12.05 -10.57 -3.35
CA ARG A 361 13.36 -10.23 -2.78
C ARG A 361 14.17 -9.42 -3.79
N SER A 362 15.02 -8.52 -3.31
CA SER A 362 15.96 -7.80 -4.15
C SER A 362 17.25 -7.50 -3.39
N SER A 363 18.38 -7.55 -4.07
CA SER A 363 19.67 -7.00 -3.61
C SER A 363 20.08 -5.79 -4.47
N ASP A 364 19.12 -5.14 -5.14
CA ASP A 364 19.40 -4.03 -6.03
C ASP A 364 19.61 -2.74 -5.24
N THR A 365 20.64 -1.99 -5.62
CA THR A 365 21.04 -0.73 -4.96
C THR A 365 21.00 0.48 -5.90
N ASP A 366 20.85 0.27 -7.22
CA ASP A 366 20.57 1.36 -8.16
C ASP A 366 19.06 1.43 -8.40
N LEU A 367 18.40 2.26 -7.61
CA LEU A 367 16.95 2.46 -7.68
C LEU A 367 16.55 3.43 -8.80
N SER A 368 17.52 4.04 -9.49
CA SER A 368 17.26 5.13 -10.45
C SER A 368 16.64 4.66 -11.77
N ASP A 369 16.83 3.39 -12.14
CA ASP A 369 16.27 2.76 -13.33
C ASP A 369 15.39 1.53 -13.00
N GLY A 370 14.90 1.42 -11.76
CA GLY A 370 13.92 0.43 -11.32
C GLY A 370 14.40 -0.42 -10.13
N ILE A 371 13.85 -1.63 -10.00
CA ILE A 371 14.32 -2.66 -9.07
C ILE A 371 14.40 -3.99 -9.82
N THR A 372 15.55 -4.66 -9.79
CA THR A 372 15.66 -6.08 -10.19
C THR A 372 15.13 -7.00 -9.10
N ILE A 373 14.40 -8.03 -9.51
CA ILE A 373 14.05 -9.19 -8.67
C ILE A 373 14.77 -10.39 -9.30
N PRO A 374 15.68 -11.11 -8.60
CA PRO A 374 16.40 -12.25 -9.16
C PRO A 374 15.45 -13.42 -9.46
N ASN A 375 15.90 -14.47 -10.16
CA ASN A 375 15.01 -15.60 -10.45
C ASN A 375 14.60 -16.34 -9.17
N GLY A 376 13.41 -16.97 -9.20
CA GLY A 376 12.93 -17.81 -8.11
C GLY A 376 13.67 -19.15 -8.06
N GLU A 377 13.85 -19.67 -6.86
CA GLU A 377 14.74 -20.81 -6.56
C GLU A 377 13.93 -22.06 -6.23
N TRP A 378 13.37 -22.69 -7.25
CA TRP A 378 12.51 -23.87 -7.06
C TRP A 378 13.32 -25.15 -6.82
N PHE A 379 13.06 -25.79 -5.67
CA PHE A 379 13.60 -27.11 -5.30
C PHE A 379 15.13 -27.19 -5.15
N THR A 380 15.84 -26.05 -5.07
CA THR A 380 17.30 -25.99 -4.87
C THR A 380 17.72 -25.91 -3.41
N GLY A 381 16.81 -25.49 -2.51
CA GLY A 381 17.12 -25.22 -1.09
C GLY A 381 17.73 -23.85 -0.84
N ASN A 382 17.81 -22.98 -1.86
CA ASN A 382 18.28 -21.61 -1.74
C ASN A 382 17.15 -20.67 -1.25
N TYR A 383 17.40 -19.89 -0.20
CA TYR A 383 16.46 -18.94 0.39
C TYR A 383 16.60 -17.50 -0.15
N PHE A 384 17.51 -17.27 -1.09
CA PHE A 384 17.86 -15.95 -1.64
C PHE A 384 17.31 -15.69 -3.05
N GLY A 385 16.56 -16.65 -3.62
CA GLY A 385 15.83 -16.46 -4.87
C GLY A 385 14.71 -15.43 -4.76
N GLY A 386 14.35 -14.80 -5.88
CA GLY A 386 13.53 -13.58 -5.90
C GLY A 386 12.07 -13.71 -5.46
N ALA A 387 11.54 -14.93 -5.29
CA ALA A 387 10.24 -15.17 -4.69
C ALA A 387 10.15 -16.58 -4.07
N PRO A 388 9.35 -16.81 -3.02
CA PRO A 388 8.95 -18.13 -2.55
C PRO A 388 8.04 -18.84 -3.57
N LEU A 389 8.36 -20.08 -3.93
CA LEU A 389 7.70 -20.81 -5.02
C LEU A 389 6.96 -22.09 -4.59
N ASP A 390 5.91 -22.47 -5.32
CA ASP A 390 5.27 -23.82 -5.31
C ASP A 390 5.39 -24.60 -6.64
N GLY A 391 6.14 -24.05 -7.59
CA GLY A 391 6.52 -24.66 -8.85
C GLY A 391 7.51 -23.77 -9.60
N PRO A 392 8.10 -24.20 -10.73
CA PRO A 392 9.24 -23.53 -11.37
C PRO A 392 9.09 -22.02 -11.63
N VAL A 393 7.87 -21.54 -11.86
CA VAL A 393 7.52 -20.12 -12.08
C VAL A 393 6.23 -19.72 -11.34
N ASN A 394 5.93 -20.33 -10.19
CA ASN A 394 4.67 -20.10 -9.45
C ASN A 394 4.94 -19.56 -8.04
N ALA A 395 4.68 -18.27 -7.80
CA ALA A 395 4.73 -17.69 -6.47
C ALA A 395 3.66 -18.28 -5.54
N ARG A 396 4.03 -18.50 -4.27
CA ARG A 396 3.14 -19.06 -3.24
C ARG A 396 2.91 -18.10 -2.07
N PRO A 397 1.80 -18.26 -1.32
CA PRO A 397 1.57 -17.49 -0.10
C PRO A 397 2.59 -17.82 0.99
N ILE A 398 3.14 -16.76 1.58
CA ILE A 398 4.06 -16.83 2.72
C ILE A 398 3.33 -16.94 4.06
N ILE A 399 2.15 -16.33 4.17
CA ILE A 399 1.28 -16.32 5.36
C ILE A 399 -0.03 -17.02 4.98
N ASN A 400 -0.25 -18.22 5.51
CA ASN A 400 -1.34 -19.10 5.09
C ASN A 400 -2.54 -19.08 6.08
N PRO A 401 -3.79 -19.08 5.59
CA PRO A 401 -4.99 -19.12 6.42
C PRO A 401 -5.04 -20.32 7.38
N GLN A 402 -5.36 -20.05 8.64
CA GLN A 402 -5.40 -21.05 9.70
C GLN A 402 -6.83 -21.53 9.98
N LYS A 403 -7.04 -22.85 10.03
CA LYS A 403 -8.36 -23.46 10.31
C LYS A 403 -8.93 -23.13 11.70
N TRP A 404 -8.09 -22.67 12.63
CA TRP A 404 -8.44 -22.25 13.98
C TRP A 404 -8.65 -20.74 14.13
N LEU A 405 -8.52 -19.96 13.04
CA LEU A 405 -8.77 -18.52 13.00
C LEU A 405 -10.05 -18.20 12.20
N PRO A 406 -10.66 -17.02 12.42
CA PRO A 406 -11.74 -16.52 11.58
C PRO A 406 -11.37 -16.51 10.09
N SER A 407 -12.32 -16.97 9.26
CA SER A 407 -12.15 -16.96 7.80
C SER A 407 -11.93 -15.54 7.28
N SER A 408 -11.04 -15.42 6.30
CA SER A 408 -10.61 -14.14 5.73
C SER A 408 -10.89 -14.14 4.23
N VAL A 409 -11.27 -12.99 3.66
CA VAL A 409 -11.27 -12.80 2.21
C VAL A 409 -9.86 -12.57 1.68
N THR A 410 -8.96 -12.04 2.53
CA THR A 410 -7.52 -11.97 2.29
C THR A 410 -6.72 -11.70 3.58
N MET A 411 -5.39 -11.83 3.51
CA MET A 411 -4.42 -11.66 4.61
C MET A 411 -3.22 -10.84 4.11
N ILE A 412 -3.36 -9.51 4.13
CA ILE A 412 -2.45 -8.55 3.48
C ILE A 412 -1.34 -8.09 4.46
N PRO A 413 -0.05 -8.23 4.10
CA PRO A 413 1.08 -7.61 4.81
C PRO A 413 0.97 -6.08 4.86
N THR A 414 1.40 -5.46 5.96
CA THR A 414 1.35 -4.00 6.13
C THR A 414 2.67 -3.41 6.64
N ALA A 415 3.37 -4.11 7.52
CA ALA A 415 4.72 -3.76 7.97
C ALA A 415 5.62 -5.00 7.99
N GLY A 416 6.92 -4.81 7.73
CA GLY A 416 7.96 -5.82 7.91
C GLY A 416 9.16 -5.25 8.65
N VAL A 417 9.87 -6.08 9.43
CA VAL A 417 11.08 -5.69 10.17
C VAL A 417 11.97 -6.90 10.44
N SER A 418 13.28 -6.71 10.32
CA SER A 418 14.31 -7.67 10.71
C SER A 418 14.75 -7.46 12.16
N VAL A 419 15.01 -8.55 12.89
CA VAL A 419 15.58 -8.51 14.25
C VAL A 419 16.78 -9.42 14.33
N ASN A 420 17.94 -8.82 14.59
CA ASN A 420 19.21 -9.54 14.72
C ASN A 420 19.18 -10.42 15.99
N VAL A 421 19.63 -11.66 15.86
CA VAL A 421 19.64 -12.69 16.91
C VAL A 421 20.92 -13.51 16.83
N PRO A 422 21.31 -14.25 17.90
CA PRO A 422 22.41 -15.19 17.82
C PRO A 422 22.20 -16.21 16.68
N VAL A 423 23.27 -16.51 15.94
CA VAL A 423 23.27 -17.59 14.95
C VAL A 423 23.08 -18.93 15.66
N THR A 424 22.03 -19.66 15.29
CA THR A 424 21.76 -21.02 15.81
C THR A 424 21.26 -21.92 14.68
N LYS A 425 21.08 -23.21 14.97
CA LYS A 425 20.45 -24.15 14.02
C LYS A 425 19.02 -23.75 13.60
N ASP A 426 18.32 -22.96 14.41
CA ASP A 426 16.94 -22.51 14.16
C ASP A 426 16.89 -21.07 13.61
N THR A 427 18.01 -20.35 13.69
CA THR A 427 18.24 -18.96 13.25
C THR A 427 19.57 -18.86 12.48
N PRO A 428 19.74 -19.61 11.36
CA PRO A 428 21.04 -19.78 10.70
C PRO A 428 21.62 -18.47 10.15
N PHE A 429 20.77 -17.52 9.78
CA PHE A 429 21.16 -16.23 9.19
C PHE A 429 21.36 -15.10 10.22
N GLY A 430 21.31 -15.39 11.52
CA GLY A 430 21.51 -14.37 12.57
C GLY A 430 20.43 -13.29 12.64
N THR A 431 19.27 -13.51 12.01
CA THR A 431 18.15 -12.57 11.95
C THR A 431 16.81 -13.33 11.93
N ILE A 432 15.75 -12.69 12.40
CA ILE A 432 14.35 -13.13 12.28
C ILE A 432 13.57 -12.04 11.56
N GLN A 433 12.83 -12.42 10.52
CA GLN A 433 11.92 -11.53 9.81
C GLN A 433 10.56 -11.55 10.50
N TYR A 434 9.99 -10.38 10.81
CA TYR A 434 8.65 -10.24 11.37
C TYR A 434 7.77 -9.42 10.43
N VAL A 435 6.56 -9.90 10.13
CA VAL A 435 5.59 -9.21 9.28
C VAL A 435 4.28 -9.03 10.02
N SER A 436 3.83 -7.77 10.16
CA SER A 436 2.48 -7.44 10.62
C SER A 436 1.51 -7.43 9.44
N TYR A 437 0.46 -8.23 9.54
CA TYR A 437 -0.54 -8.39 8.49
C TYR A 437 -1.97 -8.19 9.02
N MET A 438 -2.87 -7.79 8.12
CA MET A 438 -4.29 -7.64 8.40
C MET A 438 -5.11 -8.81 7.82
N SER A 439 -5.94 -9.46 8.64
CA SER A 439 -6.94 -10.41 8.18
C SER A 439 -8.20 -9.65 7.79
N VAL A 440 -8.47 -9.51 6.49
CA VAL A 440 -9.67 -8.82 5.98
C VAL A 440 -10.86 -9.78 6.03
N SER A 441 -11.96 -9.37 6.63
CA SER A 441 -13.20 -10.17 6.74
C SER A 441 -14.22 -9.83 5.65
N LYS A 442 -14.24 -8.58 5.18
CA LYS A 442 -15.02 -8.13 4.03
C LYS A 442 -14.54 -6.79 3.48
N TRP A 443 -14.60 -6.64 2.16
CA TRP A 443 -14.50 -5.37 1.47
C TRP A 443 -15.81 -4.55 1.60
N GLY A 444 -15.70 -3.22 1.49
CA GLY A 444 -16.83 -2.28 1.49
C GLY A 444 -16.80 -1.36 0.28
N SER A 445 -17.18 -0.09 0.45
CA SER A 445 -16.88 0.94 -0.56
C SER A 445 -15.37 1.17 -0.67
N ALA A 446 -14.91 1.83 -1.74
CA ALA A 446 -13.51 2.26 -1.87
C ALA A 446 -12.99 2.93 -0.57
N GLY A 447 -11.77 2.56 -0.17
CA GLY A 447 -11.13 3.02 1.07
C GLY A 447 -11.73 2.48 2.38
N LYS A 448 -12.70 1.54 2.34
CA LYS A 448 -13.34 0.95 3.53
C LYS A 448 -13.41 -0.58 3.44
N TRP A 449 -12.98 -1.24 4.50
CA TRP A 449 -13.11 -2.69 4.70
C TRP A 449 -13.30 -2.99 6.19
N THR A 450 -13.55 -4.25 6.54
CA THR A 450 -13.54 -4.73 7.92
C THR A 450 -12.47 -5.83 8.04
N THR A 451 -11.76 -5.85 9.16
CA THR A 451 -10.80 -6.93 9.50
C THR A 451 -11.37 -7.83 10.59
N ASN A 452 -10.90 -9.08 10.67
CA ASN A 452 -11.13 -9.94 11.83
C ASN A 452 -10.13 -9.59 12.96
N TYR A 453 -8.86 -9.42 12.58
CA TYR A 453 -7.73 -9.18 13.45
C TYR A 453 -6.54 -8.65 12.63
N SER A 454 -5.54 -8.10 13.31
CA SER A 454 -4.15 -8.07 12.85
C SER A 454 -3.33 -9.07 13.65
N ALA A 455 -2.21 -9.54 13.11
CA ALA A 455 -1.29 -10.45 13.79
C ALA A 455 0.13 -10.28 13.24
N ILE A 456 1.10 -10.94 13.87
CA ILE A 456 2.50 -10.94 13.43
C ILE A 456 2.89 -12.37 13.06
N GLY A 457 3.35 -12.55 11.82
CA GLY A 457 4.07 -13.75 11.40
C GLY A 457 5.57 -13.56 11.60
N TYR A 458 6.30 -14.65 11.82
CA TYR A 458 7.78 -14.65 11.85
C TYR A 458 8.39 -15.71 10.93
N SER A 459 9.57 -15.43 10.38
CA SER A 459 10.36 -16.32 9.52
C SER A 459 11.83 -16.29 9.96
N THR A 460 12.49 -17.46 9.97
CA THR A 460 13.94 -17.59 10.16
C THR A 460 14.67 -18.04 8.89
N ASP A 461 13.95 -18.09 7.76
CA ASP A 461 14.35 -18.62 6.46
C ASP A 461 14.26 -17.57 5.34
N ASN A 462 14.80 -16.37 5.59
CA ASN A 462 14.77 -15.21 4.68
C ASN A 462 13.37 -14.88 4.11
N GLY A 463 12.33 -15.02 4.93
CA GLY A 463 10.93 -14.79 4.53
C GLY A 463 10.28 -15.92 3.70
N GLU A 464 10.94 -17.06 3.53
CA GLU A 464 10.43 -18.16 2.71
C GLU A 464 9.18 -18.83 3.34
N ASN A 465 9.07 -18.87 4.68
CA ASN A 465 7.88 -19.34 5.38
C ASN A 465 7.60 -18.53 6.65
N PHE A 466 6.41 -17.91 6.74
CA PHE A 466 6.01 -17.18 7.94
C PHE A 466 5.07 -18.01 8.84
N THR A 467 5.53 -18.29 10.06
CA THR A 467 4.72 -18.89 11.12
C THR A 467 3.94 -17.80 11.86
N ILE A 468 2.62 -17.94 11.94
CA ILE A 468 1.75 -17.03 12.69
C ILE A 468 1.83 -17.38 14.18
N ASP A 469 2.27 -16.44 15.02
CA ASP A 469 2.26 -16.66 16.47
C ASP A 469 0.86 -16.40 17.06
N PRO A 470 0.25 -17.37 17.79
CA PRO A 470 -1.10 -17.20 18.36
C PRO A 470 -1.23 -16.10 19.41
N ASN A 471 -0.15 -15.73 20.10
CA ASN A 471 -0.16 -14.68 21.12
C ASN A 471 -0.21 -13.28 20.47
N SER A 472 0.33 -13.15 19.25
CA SER A 472 0.40 -11.87 18.51
C SER A 472 -0.95 -11.32 18.02
N ILE A 473 -2.04 -12.09 18.16
CA ILE A 473 -3.32 -11.80 17.52
C ILE A 473 -4.07 -10.66 18.22
N ARG A 474 -4.33 -9.59 17.47
CA ARG A 474 -5.01 -8.37 17.89
C ARG A 474 -6.38 -8.28 17.21
N TYR A 475 -7.35 -9.00 17.77
CA TYR A 475 -8.74 -9.03 17.29
C TYR A 475 -9.35 -7.62 17.16
N ASN A 476 -10.02 -7.36 16.03
CA ASN A 476 -10.76 -6.14 15.80
C ASN A 476 -12.09 -6.20 16.56
N SER A 477 -12.22 -5.39 17.59
CA SER A 477 -13.46 -5.24 18.36
C SER A 477 -13.62 -3.79 18.77
N PHE A 478 -14.85 -3.27 18.66
CA PHE A 478 -15.15 -1.89 19.06
C PHE A 478 -14.86 -1.63 20.55
N LEU A 479 -14.89 -2.69 21.38
CA LEU A 479 -14.57 -2.69 22.81
C LEU A 479 -13.06 -2.70 23.11
N SER A 480 -12.20 -2.97 22.12
CA SER A 480 -10.74 -3.06 22.29
C SER A 480 -10.01 -1.93 21.56
N GLY A 481 -8.92 -1.44 22.14
CA GLY A 481 -7.98 -0.55 21.46
C GLY A 481 -7.28 -1.19 20.27
N ASN A 482 -7.27 -2.53 20.15
CA ASN A 482 -6.71 -3.25 18.99
C ASN A 482 -7.29 -2.77 17.65
N LYS A 483 -8.52 -2.24 17.65
CA LYS A 483 -9.16 -1.62 16.47
C LYS A 483 -8.36 -0.44 15.88
N ASN A 484 -7.41 0.13 16.62
CA ASN A 484 -6.52 1.21 16.19
C ASN A 484 -5.19 0.69 15.59
N PHE A 485 -4.91 -0.61 15.67
CA PHE A 485 -3.66 -1.26 15.26
C PHE A 485 -3.95 -2.42 14.29
N GLN A 486 -4.83 -2.18 13.31
CA GLN A 486 -5.28 -3.19 12.35
C GLN A 486 -4.43 -3.22 11.07
N GLN A 487 -3.82 -2.09 10.72
CA GLN A 487 -2.69 -2.00 9.79
C GLN A 487 -1.51 -1.45 10.58
N SER A 488 -0.27 -1.70 10.16
CA SER A 488 0.93 -1.23 10.88
C SER A 488 1.97 -0.59 9.96
N ALA A 489 2.87 0.20 10.56
CA ALA A 489 4.21 0.49 10.06
C ALA A 489 5.23 0.26 11.21
N PHE A 490 6.37 -0.34 10.91
CA PHE A 490 7.46 -0.60 11.87
C PHE A 490 8.62 0.37 11.61
N VAL A 491 9.28 0.83 12.68
CA VAL A 491 10.60 1.47 12.61
C VAL A 491 11.45 1.06 13.83
N LYS A 492 12.76 0.93 13.66
CA LYS A 492 13.71 0.68 14.74
C LYS A 492 14.06 2.03 15.39
N GLY A 493 13.99 2.11 16.72
CA GLY A 493 14.46 3.24 17.51
C GLY A 493 15.94 3.13 17.84
N ASP A 494 16.58 4.27 18.08
CA ASP A 494 17.93 4.38 18.67
C ASP A 494 17.94 3.95 20.14
N ASP A 495 16.82 4.12 20.85
CA ASP A 495 16.57 3.62 22.21
C ASP A 495 16.46 2.08 22.32
N GLY A 496 16.60 1.36 21.21
CA GLY A 496 16.55 -0.10 21.12
C GLY A 496 15.14 -0.70 21.03
N TYR A 497 14.07 0.11 21.07
CA TYR A 497 12.72 -0.38 20.86
C TYR A 497 12.37 -0.50 19.37
N ILE A 498 11.45 -1.42 19.05
CA ILE A 498 10.73 -1.42 17.78
C ILE A 498 9.45 -0.62 17.99
N TYR A 499 9.34 0.50 17.29
CA TYR A 499 8.16 1.35 17.26
C TYR A 499 7.18 0.83 16.22
N VAL A 500 5.90 0.79 16.58
CA VAL A 500 4.81 0.25 15.78
C VAL A 500 3.67 1.28 15.73
N TYR A 501 3.61 1.97 14.60
CA TYR A 501 2.50 2.86 14.26
C TYR A 501 1.34 1.99 13.79
N GLY A 502 0.14 2.23 14.30
CA GLY A 502 -1.08 1.52 13.90
C GLY A 502 -2.12 2.45 13.31
N THR A 503 -2.87 1.98 12.30
CA THR A 503 -4.14 2.60 11.91
C THR A 503 -5.30 1.62 12.05
N PRO A 504 -6.55 2.12 12.19
CA PRO A 504 -7.76 1.32 12.02
C PRO A 504 -7.88 0.69 10.62
N ASN A 505 -8.83 -0.23 10.46
CA ASN A 505 -9.19 -0.77 9.15
C ASN A 505 -9.81 0.31 8.23
N GLY A 506 -9.36 0.39 6.98
CA GLY A 506 -9.74 1.42 6.02
C GLY A 506 -8.83 2.65 6.03
N ARG A 507 -9.06 3.60 5.10
CA ARG A 507 -8.19 4.78 4.88
C ARG A 507 -8.63 6.06 5.59
N GLN A 508 -9.54 5.92 6.55
CA GLN A 508 -10.33 7.03 7.11
C GLN A 508 -10.01 7.30 8.60
N GLY A 509 -8.95 6.68 9.12
CA GLY A 509 -8.53 6.75 10.52
C GLY A 509 -7.51 7.84 10.82
N ALA A 510 -6.84 7.68 11.96
CA ALA A 510 -5.62 8.37 12.38
C ALA A 510 -4.54 7.31 12.66
N ALA A 511 -3.28 7.70 12.72
CA ALA A 511 -2.22 6.84 13.25
C ALA A 511 -2.08 6.99 14.76
N TYR A 512 -1.86 5.86 15.42
CA TYR A 512 -1.60 5.69 16.85
C TYR A 512 -0.22 5.05 17.01
N LEU A 513 0.44 5.23 18.16
CA LEU A 513 1.77 4.67 18.37
C LEU A 513 1.84 3.70 19.54
N SER A 514 2.66 2.67 19.35
CA SER A 514 3.12 1.76 20.39
C SER A 514 4.60 1.43 20.17
N ARG A 515 5.26 0.85 21.16
CA ARG A 515 6.63 0.32 21.05
C ARG A 515 6.79 -0.98 21.83
N VAL A 516 7.78 -1.78 21.48
CA VAL A 516 8.11 -3.05 22.15
C VAL A 516 9.61 -3.32 22.07
N ALA A 517 10.19 -3.98 23.08
CA ALA A 517 11.55 -4.49 22.97
C ALA A 517 11.60 -5.67 21.96
N PRO A 518 12.67 -5.83 21.16
CA PRO A 518 12.66 -6.76 20.02
C PRO A 518 12.32 -8.21 20.37
N GLU A 519 12.85 -8.71 21.48
CA GLU A 519 12.63 -10.07 22.01
C GLU A 519 11.19 -10.31 22.52
N ASN A 520 10.39 -9.26 22.64
CA ASN A 520 9.00 -9.28 23.09
C ASN A 520 7.98 -9.00 21.96
N ILE A 521 8.41 -8.85 20.70
CA ILE A 521 7.55 -8.43 19.56
C ILE A 521 6.30 -9.31 19.33
N LEU A 522 6.35 -10.59 19.69
CA LEU A 522 5.22 -11.51 19.53
C LEU A 522 4.18 -11.45 20.68
N ASP A 523 4.43 -10.73 21.77
CA ASP A 523 3.55 -10.66 22.95
C ASP A 523 2.92 -9.26 23.13
N PRO A 524 1.64 -9.06 22.74
CA PRO A 524 0.94 -7.78 22.87
C PRO A 524 0.80 -7.24 24.31
N SER A 525 1.01 -8.07 25.35
CA SER A 525 0.98 -7.61 26.76
C SER A 525 2.22 -6.81 27.14
N LYS A 526 3.32 -6.96 26.38
CA LYS A 526 4.61 -6.29 26.62
C LYS A 526 4.64 -4.89 26.01
N TYR A 527 3.85 -4.67 24.97
CA TYR A 527 3.77 -3.42 24.23
C TYR A 527 3.42 -2.24 25.13
N GLU A 528 4.12 -1.14 24.90
CA GLU A 528 3.86 0.16 25.51
C GLU A 528 3.14 1.05 24.51
N TYR A 529 2.01 1.64 24.89
CA TYR A 529 1.16 2.45 24.01
C TYR A 529 1.31 3.93 24.35
N TYR A 530 1.55 4.77 23.34
CA TYR A 530 1.84 6.18 23.56
C TYR A 530 0.56 6.97 23.85
N LYS A 531 0.57 7.64 25.00
CA LYS A 531 -0.45 8.61 25.40
C LYS A 531 0.20 9.99 25.40
N ALA A 532 -0.13 10.81 24.41
CA ALA A 532 0.33 12.19 24.29
C ALA A 532 -0.12 13.05 25.49
N ALA A 533 0.64 14.12 25.76
CA ALA A 533 0.30 15.10 26.77
C ALA A 533 -1.05 15.77 26.44
N SER A 534 -1.85 16.07 27.46
CA SER A 534 -3.13 16.75 27.29
C SER A 534 -3.30 17.89 28.29
N LYS A 535 -3.94 18.98 27.85
CA LYS A 535 -4.39 20.08 28.70
C LYS A 535 -5.91 20.12 28.65
N SER A 536 -6.54 20.21 29.82
CA SER A 536 -7.98 20.31 29.99
C SER A 536 -8.30 21.35 31.06
N TRP A 537 -9.57 21.76 31.16
CA TRP A 537 -10.05 22.62 32.24
C TRP A 537 -9.97 21.93 33.64
N LEU A 538 -9.81 20.61 33.68
CA LEU A 538 -9.58 19.81 34.88
C LEU A 538 -8.08 19.60 35.19
N GLY A 539 -7.19 20.28 34.46
CA GLY A 539 -5.73 20.16 34.61
C GLY A 539 -5.03 19.50 33.41
N SER A 540 -3.72 19.32 33.54
CA SER A 540 -2.85 18.76 32.50
C SER A 540 -2.31 17.36 32.86
N SER A 541 -2.36 16.44 31.90
CA SER A 541 -1.60 15.17 31.97
C SER A 541 -0.30 15.29 31.15
N PRO A 542 0.85 14.83 31.66
CA PRO A 542 2.06 14.69 30.84
C PRO A 542 1.87 13.58 29.78
N ALA A 543 2.76 13.56 28.79
CA ALA A 543 2.89 12.44 27.87
C ALA A 543 3.47 11.22 28.60
N GLY A 544 3.23 10.01 28.08
CA GLY A 544 3.82 8.81 28.64
C GLY A 544 3.42 7.51 27.94
N TRP A 545 4.13 6.45 28.31
CA TRP A 545 3.98 5.10 27.78
C TRP A 545 3.10 4.25 28.71
N VAL A 546 2.06 3.62 28.15
CA VAL A 546 1.07 2.83 28.92
C VAL A 546 1.15 1.36 28.50
N LYS A 547 1.67 0.51 29.39
CA LYS A 547 1.90 -0.92 29.11
C LYS A 547 0.60 -1.72 28.96
N GLY A 548 0.56 -2.60 27.97
CA GLY A 548 -0.51 -3.60 27.76
C GLY A 548 -1.90 -3.04 27.43
N ASN A 549 -2.05 -1.73 27.21
CA ASN A 549 -3.35 -1.08 27.05
C ASN A 549 -3.46 -0.29 25.73
N PRO A 550 -3.83 -0.94 24.61
CA PRO A 550 -4.00 -0.26 23.32
C PRO A 550 -5.12 0.80 23.33
N SER A 551 -6.06 0.73 24.29
CA SER A 551 -7.13 1.73 24.44
C SER A 551 -6.64 3.04 25.05
N ALA A 552 -5.41 3.09 25.60
CA ALA A 552 -4.79 4.31 26.10
C ALA A 552 -4.06 5.12 25.00
N ALA A 553 -3.85 4.53 23.81
CA ALA A 553 -3.12 5.16 22.72
C ALA A 553 -3.87 6.39 22.19
N THR A 554 -3.18 7.53 22.11
CA THR A 554 -3.68 8.74 21.45
C THR A 554 -3.32 8.76 19.96
N ALA A 555 -4.16 9.39 19.14
CA ALA A 555 -3.79 9.69 17.76
C ALA A 555 -2.63 10.70 17.74
N ILE A 556 -1.63 10.44 16.90
CA ILE A 556 -0.46 11.33 16.71
C ILE A 556 -0.33 11.87 15.28
N ILE A 557 -0.90 11.20 14.28
CA ILE A 557 -0.92 11.66 12.88
C ILE A 557 -2.36 11.59 12.35
N GLY A 558 -2.82 12.66 11.70
CA GLY A 558 -4.19 12.80 11.22
C GLY A 558 -5.20 13.15 12.33
N LYS A 559 -6.44 13.42 11.92
CA LYS A 559 -7.59 13.84 12.75
C LYS A 559 -7.36 15.08 13.65
N SER A 560 -6.31 15.85 13.36
CA SER A 560 -5.99 17.13 13.99
C SER A 560 -6.70 18.30 13.30
N GLY A 561 -6.57 19.53 13.85
CA GLY A 561 -7.10 20.75 13.22
C GLY A 561 -8.53 21.15 13.60
N GLY A 562 -9.19 20.42 14.50
CA GLY A 562 -10.53 20.77 15.00
C GLY A 562 -11.63 20.69 13.93
N PHE A 563 -12.66 21.54 14.03
CA PHE A 563 -13.85 21.49 13.15
C PHE A 563 -13.51 21.58 11.65
N LEU A 564 -12.49 22.35 11.28
CA LEU A 564 -12.05 22.52 9.89
C LEU A 564 -10.87 21.61 9.51
N GLY A 565 -10.41 20.72 10.39
CA GLY A 565 -9.25 19.87 10.15
C GLY A 565 -9.34 19.02 8.87
N PHE A 566 -10.56 18.64 8.48
CA PHE A 566 -10.82 17.84 7.28
C PHE A 566 -10.50 18.51 5.94
N THR A 567 -10.28 19.84 5.92
CA THR A 567 -9.90 20.57 4.70
C THR A 567 -8.38 20.63 4.50
N LYS A 568 -7.57 20.39 5.55
CA LYS A 568 -6.10 20.32 5.44
C LYS A 568 -5.64 18.98 4.85
N PRO A 569 -4.61 18.94 3.99
CA PRO A 569 -3.98 17.68 3.56
C PRO A 569 -3.56 16.79 4.74
N GLY A 570 -3.57 15.49 4.51
CA GLY A 570 -3.15 14.50 5.50
C GLY A 570 -4.04 14.39 6.74
N TYR A 571 -5.35 14.70 6.65
CA TYR A 571 -6.28 14.61 7.79
C TYR A 571 -6.72 13.17 8.11
N THR A 572 -6.71 12.26 7.15
CA THR A 572 -6.85 10.82 7.43
C THR A 572 -5.59 10.07 7.03
N VAL A 573 -5.30 8.98 7.74
CA VAL A 573 -4.16 8.10 7.46
C VAL A 573 -4.66 6.79 6.87
N SER A 574 -3.99 6.33 5.81
CA SER A 574 -4.24 5.09 5.09
C SER A 574 -3.29 3.96 5.51
N GLU A 575 -3.08 2.98 4.62
CA GLU A 575 -1.82 2.27 4.48
C GLU A 575 -0.66 3.29 4.52
N MET A 576 0.37 3.04 5.32
CA MET A 576 1.45 4.01 5.60
C MET A 576 2.79 3.31 5.81
N SER A 577 3.89 4.05 5.69
CA SER A 577 5.24 3.60 6.05
C SER A 577 6.00 4.69 6.81
N VAL A 578 6.93 4.28 7.68
CA VAL A 578 7.74 5.18 8.52
C VAL A 578 9.19 4.71 8.53
N GLN A 579 10.14 5.63 8.44
CA GLN A 579 11.57 5.36 8.65
C GLN A 579 12.29 6.59 9.21
N TYR A 580 13.51 6.40 9.74
CA TYR A 580 14.44 7.52 9.91
C TYR A 580 15.09 7.85 8.55
N ASN A 581 15.33 9.12 8.27
CA ASN A 581 15.92 9.61 7.03
C ASN A 581 17.13 10.48 7.36
N GLU A 582 18.32 9.91 7.15
CA GLU A 582 19.61 10.52 7.50
C GLU A 582 19.82 11.88 6.80
N TYR A 583 19.40 12.02 5.53
CA TYR A 583 19.52 13.28 4.78
C TYR A 583 18.76 14.45 5.43
N LEU A 584 17.58 14.19 6.00
CA LEU A 584 16.80 15.18 6.74
C LEU A 584 17.13 15.23 8.24
N GLY A 585 17.86 14.24 8.76
CA GLY A 585 18.08 14.03 10.19
C GLY A 585 16.78 13.80 10.99
N LYS A 586 15.75 13.19 10.37
CA LYS A 586 14.38 13.12 10.92
C LYS A 586 13.68 11.80 10.61
N TYR A 587 12.71 11.44 11.45
CA TYR A 587 11.70 10.46 11.08
C TYR A 587 10.78 11.05 10.01
N ILE A 588 10.49 10.26 8.98
CA ILE A 588 9.52 10.58 7.93
C ILE A 588 8.39 9.55 7.91
N VAL A 589 7.17 9.99 7.62
CA VAL A 589 6.01 9.13 7.41
C VAL A 589 5.36 9.47 6.08
N LEU A 590 5.14 8.45 5.24
CA LEU A 590 4.41 8.56 3.98
C LEU A 590 3.05 7.85 4.08
N TYR A 591 1.98 8.50 3.62
CA TYR A 591 0.64 7.93 3.60
C TYR A 591 -0.27 8.60 2.56
N GLY A 592 -1.40 7.96 2.26
CA GLY A 592 -2.50 8.51 1.46
C GLY A 592 -3.49 9.29 2.32
N ASP A 593 -3.80 10.53 1.94
CA ASP A 593 -4.73 11.41 2.68
C ASP A 593 -6.22 11.16 2.38
N GLN A 594 -7.10 12.03 2.90
CA GLN A 594 -8.56 11.91 2.71
C GLN A 594 -9.01 12.14 1.26
N ASN A 595 -8.21 12.83 0.46
CA ASN A 595 -8.39 13.01 -0.99
C ASN A 595 -7.60 11.94 -1.78
N ASN A 596 -6.90 11.05 -1.07
CA ASN A 596 -6.00 10.04 -1.60
C ASN A 596 -4.80 10.66 -2.38
N ASN A 597 -4.33 11.83 -1.91
CA ASN A 597 -3.00 12.35 -2.25
C ASN A 597 -1.93 11.61 -1.46
N ILE A 598 -0.70 11.48 -1.98
CA ILE A 598 0.44 11.00 -1.19
C ILE A 598 1.07 12.19 -0.47
N VAL A 599 1.13 12.09 0.86
CA VAL A 599 1.66 13.13 1.74
C VAL A 599 2.80 12.62 2.59
N MET A 600 3.72 13.53 2.93
CA MET A 600 4.80 13.31 3.89
C MET A 600 4.58 14.20 5.12
N ARG A 601 4.99 13.71 6.30
CA ARG A 601 5.31 14.54 7.47
C ARG A 601 6.68 14.17 8.01
N THR A 602 7.30 15.08 8.75
CA THR A 602 8.58 14.86 9.45
C THR A 602 8.40 15.01 10.97
N ALA A 603 9.25 14.34 11.76
CA ALA A 603 9.34 14.50 13.22
C ALA A 603 10.76 14.23 13.73
N ASP A 604 11.12 14.85 14.85
CA ASP A 604 12.44 14.68 15.48
C ASP A 604 12.53 13.40 16.34
N THR A 605 11.40 12.89 16.83
CA THR A 605 11.27 11.63 17.58
C THR A 605 10.06 10.81 17.10
N PRO A 606 10.00 9.49 17.33
CA PRO A 606 8.90 8.65 16.81
C PRO A 606 7.51 9.07 17.33
N GLU A 607 7.42 9.38 18.63
CA GLU A 607 6.20 9.88 19.28
C GLU A 607 5.99 11.40 19.16
N GLY A 608 6.83 12.06 18.36
CA GLY A 608 7.02 13.50 18.32
C GLY A 608 5.88 14.31 17.71
N VAL A 609 6.06 15.64 17.74
CA VAL A 609 5.13 16.59 17.12
C VAL A 609 5.38 16.63 15.61
N TRP A 610 4.69 15.76 14.89
CA TRP A 610 4.74 15.69 13.43
C TRP A 610 4.41 17.03 12.76
N SER A 611 5.17 17.38 11.72
CA SER A 611 4.96 18.56 10.87
C SER A 611 3.54 18.63 10.29
N ASP A 612 3.12 19.79 9.78
CA ASP A 612 2.00 19.82 8.82
C ASP A 612 2.37 18.98 7.58
N ALA A 613 1.36 18.51 6.84
CA ALA A 613 1.55 17.56 5.75
C ALA A 613 1.95 18.23 4.43
N THR A 614 3.12 17.88 3.90
CA THR A 614 3.54 18.26 2.54
C THR A 614 2.96 17.26 1.53
N VAL A 615 2.34 17.74 0.46
CA VAL A 615 1.80 16.89 -0.62
C VAL A 615 2.93 16.59 -1.61
N LEU A 616 3.39 15.33 -1.66
CA LEU A 616 4.41 14.89 -2.62
C LEU A 616 3.81 14.72 -4.01
N MET A 617 2.62 14.13 -4.09
CA MET A 617 1.84 14.05 -5.33
C MET A 617 0.33 13.99 -5.02
N THR A 618 -0.49 14.61 -5.87
CA THR A 618 -1.94 14.47 -5.79
C THR A 618 -2.38 13.09 -6.27
N GLN A 619 -3.64 12.70 -5.96
CA GLN A 619 -4.30 11.57 -6.60
C GLN A 619 -4.14 11.63 -8.14
N GLN A 620 -3.94 10.47 -8.77
CA GLN A 620 -3.76 10.32 -10.21
C GLN A 620 -4.84 9.41 -10.83
N PRO A 621 -5.04 9.46 -12.16
CA PRO A 621 -5.87 8.48 -12.86
C PRO A 621 -5.42 7.05 -12.55
N GLY A 622 -6.40 6.15 -12.34
CA GLY A 622 -6.16 4.76 -11.97
C GLY A 622 -6.13 4.47 -10.47
N GLY A 623 -6.04 5.49 -9.61
CA GLY A 623 -6.18 5.38 -8.16
C GLY A 623 -4.93 4.81 -7.47
N ILE A 624 -4.03 5.69 -7.03
CA ILE A 624 -2.82 5.31 -6.28
C ILE A 624 -3.14 4.91 -4.83
N TYR A 625 -2.29 4.16 -4.14
CA TYR A 625 -2.38 3.90 -2.70
C TYR A 625 -1.14 3.18 -2.14
N ALA A 626 -1.08 3.02 -0.81
CA ALA A 626 -0.03 2.30 -0.10
C ALA A 626 1.41 2.73 -0.47
N PRO A 627 1.80 3.99 -0.15
CA PRO A 627 3.19 4.42 -0.29
C PRO A 627 4.06 3.70 0.76
N MET A 628 4.99 2.86 0.28
CA MET A 628 5.87 2.04 1.10
C MET A 628 7.33 2.42 0.84
N LEU A 629 7.93 3.13 1.78
CA LEU A 629 9.30 3.65 1.72
C LEU A 629 10.36 2.56 1.46
N HIS A 630 11.32 2.85 0.58
CA HIS A 630 12.44 1.95 0.29
C HIS A 630 13.59 2.17 1.29
N PRO A 631 14.02 1.13 2.04
CA PRO A 631 15.00 1.28 3.12
C PRO A 631 16.38 1.71 2.62
N TRP A 632 16.73 1.36 1.38
CA TRP A 632 18.01 1.75 0.76
C TRP A 632 17.94 2.99 -0.14
N SER A 633 16.93 3.86 0.03
CA SER A 633 16.94 5.15 -0.70
C SER A 633 18.18 5.97 -0.32
N PRO A 634 18.82 6.71 -1.25
CA PRO A 634 19.99 7.54 -0.93
C PRO A 634 19.76 8.51 0.23
N SER A 635 18.56 9.08 0.36
CA SER A 635 18.20 9.93 1.51
C SER A 635 17.98 9.17 2.82
N THR A 636 17.53 7.92 2.76
CA THR A 636 17.47 7.04 3.94
C THR A 636 18.86 6.70 4.44
N LEU A 637 19.82 6.47 3.53
CA LEU A 637 21.20 6.10 3.83
C LEU A 637 22.15 7.31 4.00
N GLY A 638 21.66 8.53 3.82
CA GLY A 638 22.43 9.78 3.98
C GLY A 638 23.41 10.07 2.82
N THR A 639 23.29 9.36 1.70
CA THR A 639 24.19 9.46 0.53
C THR A 639 23.69 10.40 -0.57
N GLY A 640 22.44 10.86 -0.52
CA GLY A 640 21.85 11.81 -1.47
C GLY A 640 20.50 12.36 -1.00
N SER A 641 19.84 13.22 -1.79
CA SER A 641 18.50 13.75 -1.47
C SER A 641 17.36 12.86 -1.98
N ASP A 642 17.66 11.82 -2.75
CA ASP A 642 16.67 11.00 -3.45
C ASP A 642 15.95 10.03 -2.51
N LEU A 643 14.61 10.01 -2.57
CA LEU A 643 13.73 9.14 -1.79
C LEU A 643 12.95 8.22 -2.73
N TYR A 644 13.07 6.91 -2.55
CA TYR A 644 12.37 5.91 -3.34
C TYR A 644 11.30 5.23 -2.50
N PHE A 645 10.16 4.90 -3.12
CA PHE A 645 9.07 4.19 -2.47
C PHE A 645 8.22 3.40 -3.46
N ASN A 646 7.71 2.25 -3.03
CA ASN A 646 6.69 1.52 -3.75
C ASN A 646 5.34 2.24 -3.62
N LEU A 647 4.56 2.24 -4.70
CA LEU A 647 3.20 2.79 -4.73
C LEU A 647 2.29 1.88 -5.56
N SER A 648 1.17 1.44 -5.00
CA SER A 648 0.19 0.60 -5.71
C SER A 648 -0.71 1.45 -6.61
N LEU A 649 -1.07 0.93 -7.80
CA LEU A 649 -2.09 1.51 -8.67
C LEU A 649 -3.27 0.53 -8.83
N TRP A 650 -4.49 0.98 -8.57
CA TRP A 650 -5.67 0.09 -8.55
C TRP A 650 -6.09 -0.37 -9.96
N SER A 651 -5.99 0.48 -10.98
CA SER A 651 -6.45 0.13 -12.34
C SER A 651 -5.60 -0.90 -13.08
N SER A 652 -4.30 -0.99 -12.77
CA SER A 652 -3.45 -2.11 -13.22
C SER A 652 -3.36 -3.23 -12.18
N TYR A 653 -3.78 -2.95 -10.94
CA TYR A 653 -3.59 -3.78 -9.74
C TYR A 653 -2.14 -4.23 -9.60
N ASN A 654 -1.20 -3.28 -9.61
CA ASN A 654 0.25 -3.54 -9.60
C ASN A 654 1.01 -2.47 -8.81
N VAL A 655 2.25 -2.79 -8.43
CA VAL A 655 3.16 -1.91 -7.70
C VAL A 655 4.14 -1.20 -8.65
N MET A 656 4.29 0.10 -8.45
CA MET A 656 5.22 0.99 -9.14
C MET A 656 6.36 1.38 -8.20
N LEU A 657 7.55 1.60 -8.72
CA LEU A 657 8.60 2.34 -8.04
C LEU A 657 8.43 3.84 -8.35
N MET A 658 8.35 4.63 -7.30
CA MET A 658 8.27 6.08 -7.33
C MET A 658 9.53 6.68 -6.72
N HIS A 659 9.88 7.88 -7.20
CA HIS A 659 11.01 8.67 -6.72
C HIS A 659 10.54 10.08 -6.34
N THR A 660 11.09 10.63 -5.25
CA THR A 660 10.94 12.02 -4.81
C THR A 660 12.32 12.58 -4.44
N ASP A 661 12.76 13.65 -5.10
CA ASP A 661 13.95 14.39 -4.66
C ASP A 661 13.59 15.34 -3.50
N LEU A 662 14.11 15.04 -2.31
CA LEU A 662 13.84 15.80 -1.07
C LEU A 662 14.47 17.20 -1.05
N SER A 663 15.35 17.55 -2.00
CA SER A 663 15.84 18.93 -2.15
C SER A 663 14.77 19.89 -2.71
N LYS A 664 13.63 19.36 -3.16
CA LYS A 664 12.51 20.10 -3.79
C LYS A 664 11.20 20.07 -2.98
N VAL A 665 11.24 19.74 -1.68
CA VAL A 665 10.06 19.38 -0.84
C VAL A 665 9.85 20.34 0.33
#